data_AF-A0A558R2N1-F1
#
_entry.id   AF-A0A558R2N1-F1
#
_cell.length_a   1.000
_cell.length_b   1.000
_cell.length_c   1.000
_cell.angle_alpha   90.00
_cell.angle_beta   90.00
_cell.angle_gamma   90.00
#
_symmetry.space_group_name_H-M   'P 1'
#
loop_
_entity.id
_entity.type
_entity.pdbx_description
1 polymer ?
#
loop_
_entity_poly.entity_id
_entity_poly.type
_entity_poly.pdbx_seq_one_letter_code
_entity_poly.pdbx_strand_id
1 'polypeptide(L)'
;MEGSGGWLARVARRFGAMLGGHDAVDDGQSADARFAAPPAPPTHSEERPSAEVAGHPGVRADASGRYVSGGYSFSTLAQAIDHERRRQTPAAPAPASPVAAPAAQGRATPRWIPAPETISAGGRSFTADMVYHGTPLRYDPRHDQSRIDPTLRVDPRGDPYGTTLDYWPSYQGLDPRARATYISWLEGGRDDRAIPVGYVFVFFYGLEQRLLLDDSRDEAPPILAETRRLLALHGDNHSFRSYAGRLLALSALYEDQDDAPPTAACAQNYDLEIPLDVRVRLGRRLRDGKAFDADDALRWVLALPDVYLRTPGQRCFEELRALWSLRFAARYPEGLTIRRPRATLKHEYRAASGKFTASLDVGELPDVSGTMGVLGPLRALLELCMEDLSQFSRLLGREPEARGMLRADLLLPAELREGSARLTSCREKLAVIVSGTSRGVLTAAELARMLDIEPEPGADKLSASLVRQIVTALDALHHGCEPDRRYGPGSSLRAQAPVALFAMQGGGPVDHERPAYAAARTMVEIGMLAAASDGEVVDAELDTVERRLRSLPDLSEHEVARLMACGRALAADPPKVRSALKRLAEVAPGQRVALAASAVEAVLADGTVQPDEVKFLEALHAALGLPAAALYASLHRGAEDAGPVTVSTGGAERLVPIPPERPAGAVPIDAARLERIRGETTRVSALLATIFVEDEPEAQQQAARAPAEAGAIDGLDAPHSKLLLALLAGPLGRDDFDAAATALRLMPDGAIETINEWGFDRFGEPVLDDDDAVRVSPDVIDQLESLGASA
;
A
#
# COMPACT_ATOMS: atom_id res chain seq x y z
N MET A 1 21.81 -21.93 8.72
CA MET A 1 22.35 -21.12 7.62
C MET A 1 21.82 -21.61 6.26
N GLU A 2 20.59 -22.15 6.23
CA GLU A 2 19.85 -22.52 5.01
C GLU A 2 18.50 -21.79 5.13
N GLY A 3 18.23 -20.81 4.28
CA GLY A 3 17.02 -19.99 4.40
C GLY A 3 16.87 -18.89 3.35
N SER A 4 17.99 -18.42 2.77
CA SER A 4 18.00 -17.35 1.77
C SER A 4 17.51 -17.77 0.36
N GLY A 5 17.34 -19.06 0.09
CA GLY A 5 17.00 -19.57 -1.26
C GLY A 5 15.52 -19.51 -1.64
N GLY A 6 14.60 -19.43 -0.66
CA GLY A 6 13.16 -19.54 -0.91
C GLY A 6 12.57 -18.33 -1.63
N TRP A 7 13.05 -17.14 -1.30
CA TRP A 7 12.60 -15.88 -1.88
C TRP A 7 13.12 -15.71 -3.32
N LEU A 8 14.41 -15.97 -3.57
CA LEU A 8 15.01 -15.94 -4.92
C LEU A 8 14.26 -16.87 -5.88
N ALA A 9 13.86 -18.06 -5.41
CA ALA A 9 13.05 -19.00 -6.19
C ALA A 9 11.61 -18.49 -6.44
N ARG A 10 10.99 -17.77 -5.50
CA ARG A 10 9.66 -17.14 -5.70
C ARG A 10 9.72 -15.99 -6.69
N VAL A 11 10.74 -15.14 -6.60
CA VAL A 11 11.02 -14.09 -7.59
C VAL A 11 11.24 -14.70 -8.96
N ALA A 12 12.15 -15.67 -9.08
CA ALA A 12 12.43 -16.34 -10.35
C ALA A 12 11.19 -17.01 -10.96
N ARG A 13 10.30 -17.62 -10.15
CA ARG A 13 9.04 -18.21 -10.63
C ARG A 13 8.02 -17.18 -11.08
N ARG A 14 7.80 -16.11 -10.30
CA ARG A 14 6.86 -15.02 -10.64
C ARG A 14 7.33 -14.27 -11.89
N PHE A 15 8.64 -14.09 -12.07
CA PHE A 15 9.22 -13.50 -13.27
C PHE A 15 9.26 -14.44 -14.47
N GLY A 16 9.51 -15.74 -14.28
CA GLY A 16 9.47 -16.74 -15.34
C GLY A 16 8.08 -16.83 -16.00
N ALA A 17 7.03 -16.69 -15.21
CA ALA A 17 5.65 -16.61 -15.70
C ALA A 17 5.36 -15.33 -16.51
N MET A 18 6.05 -14.23 -16.22
CA MET A 18 5.85 -12.93 -16.88
C MET A 18 6.65 -12.77 -18.18
N LEU A 19 7.76 -13.50 -18.33
CA LEU A 19 8.66 -13.45 -19.49
C LEU A 19 8.50 -14.63 -20.46
N GLY A 20 7.69 -15.65 -20.14
CA GLY A 20 7.47 -16.85 -20.96
C GLY A 20 6.74 -16.62 -22.31
N GLY A 21 6.72 -15.40 -22.83
CA GLY A 21 6.07 -15.04 -24.09
C GLY A 21 7.02 -14.75 -25.26
N HIS A 22 8.34 -14.79 -25.08
CA HIS A 22 9.29 -14.54 -26.16
C HIS A 22 10.28 -15.69 -26.31
N ASP A 23 9.91 -16.64 -27.16
CA ASP A 23 10.84 -17.55 -27.79
C ASP A 23 11.80 -16.78 -28.69
N ALA A 24 13.04 -17.29 -28.70
CA ALA A 24 14.14 -16.84 -29.52
C ALA A 24 13.78 -16.79 -31.01
N VAL A 25 14.17 -15.70 -31.68
CA VAL A 25 14.32 -15.70 -33.14
C VAL A 25 15.74 -15.29 -33.48
N ASP A 26 16.49 -16.27 -33.96
CA ASP A 26 17.78 -16.13 -34.61
C ASP A 26 17.58 -15.92 -36.12
N ASP A 27 18.46 -15.08 -36.65
CA ASP A 27 18.87 -14.79 -38.02
C ASP A 27 17.89 -14.77 -39.21
N GLY A 28 17.87 -13.58 -39.85
CA GLY A 28 18.24 -13.47 -41.25
C GLY A 28 17.11 -13.58 -42.29
N GLN A 29 16.68 -12.43 -42.81
CA GLN A 29 16.37 -12.28 -44.24
C GLN A 29 16.28 -10.81 -44.64
N SER A 30 17.15 -10.42 -45.58
CA SER A 30 17.02 -9.22 -46.37
C SER A 30 15.76 -9.31 -47.25
N ALA A 31 14.90 -8.30 -47.19
CA ALA A 31 13.88 -8.10 -48.21
C ALA A 31 13.83 -6.61 -48.57
N ASP A 32 14.31 -6.31 -49.78
CA ASP A 32 14.04 -5.07 -50.50
C ASP A 32 12.53 -4.81 -50.55
N ALA A 33 12.08 -3.72 -49.93
CA ALA A 33 10.79 -3.12 -50.20
C ALA A 33 11.00 -1.65 -50.57
N ARG A 34 10.78 -1.39 -51.86
CA ARG A 34 10.89 -0.10 -52.53
C ARG A 34 10.07 0.96 -51.78
N PHE A 35 10.70 2.09 -51.50
CA PHE A 35 10.05 3.32 -51.04
C PHE A 35 8.91 3.70 -51.99
N ALA A 36 7.67 3.61 -51.52
CA ALA A 36 6.56 4.37 -52.08
C ALA A 36 6.68 5.80 -51.56
N ALA A 37 6.77 6.76 -52.49
CA ALA A 37 6.80 8.18 -52.19
C ALA A 37 5.56 8.60 -51.39
N PRO A 38 5.70 9.50 -50.39
CA PRO A 38 4.53 10.07 -49.72
C PRO A 38 3.70 10.90 -50.71
N PRO A 39 2.37 10.92 -50.59
CA PRO A 39 1.54 11.73 -51.47
C PRO A 39 1.80 13.22 -51.24
N ALA A 40 1.80 13.98 -52.33
CA ALA A 40 1.88 15.44 -52.33
C ALA A 40 0.77 16.06 -51.45
N PRO A 41 1.01 17.25 -50.86
CA PRO A 41 0.03 17.89 -49.99
C PRO A 41 -1.24 18.24 -50.77
N PRO A 42 -2.43 18.12 -50.18
CA PRO A 42 -3.63 18.63 -50.82
C PRO A 42 -3.56 20.15 -50.86
N THR A 43 -3.40 20.69 -52.06
CA THR A 43 -3.74 22.05 -52.40
C THR A 43 -5.26 22.24 -52.31
N HIS A 44 -5.66 23.31 -51.62
CA HIS A 44 -7.01 23.83 -51.48
C HIS A 44 -8.03 22.92 -50.77
N SER A 45 -8.25 23.23 -49.49
CA SER A 45 -9.48 22.88 -48.77
C SER A 45 -10.11 24.17 -48.27
N GLU A 46 -11.37 24.34 -48.62
CA GLU A 46 -12.19 25.52 -48.43
C GLU A 46 -12.26 25.95 -46.95
N GLU A 47 -12.11 27.25 -46.73
CA GLU A 47 -12.39 27.90 -45.44
C GLU A 47 -13.84 27.62 -45.03
N ARG A 48 -14.04 26.71 -44.06
CA ARG A 48 -15.21 26.81 -43.20
C ARG A 48 -14.98 27.99 -42.26
N PRO A 49 -15.94 28.94 -42.13
CA PRO A 49 -15.74 30.08 -41.25
C PRO A 49 -15.66 29.58 -39.81
N SER A 50 -14.47 29.63 -39.21
CA SER A 50 -14.30 29.50 -37.76
C SER A 50 -15.05 30.66 -37.13
N ALA A 51 -16.22 30.38 -36.56
CA ALA A 51 -17.03 31.38 -35.89
C ALA A 51 -16.19 32.03 -34.77
N GLU A 52 -16.20 33.35 -34.72
CA GLU A 52 -15.58 34.09 -33.62
C GLU A 52 -16.26 33.70 -32.31
N VAL A 53 -15.48 33.67 -31.23
CA VAL A 53 -16.03 33.40 -29.91
C VAL A 53 -17.01 34.53 -29.57
N ALA A 54 -18.26 34.18 -29.27
CA ALA A 54 -19.33 35.16 -29.03
C ALA A 54 -18.92 36.17 -27.94
N GLY A 55 -18.92 37.46 -28.30
CA GLY A 55 -18.51 38.56 -27.42
C GLY A 55 -17.03 38.97 -27.51
N HIS A 56 -16.20 38.28 -28.29
CA HIS A 56 -14.75 38.55 -28.39
C HIS A 56 -14.25 38.55 -29.86
N PRO A 57 -14.48 39.65 -30.62
CA PRO A 57 -14.03 39.77 -32.00
C PRO A 57 -12.50 39.68 -32.10
N GLY A 58 -11.99 38.87 -33.05
CA GLY A 58 -10.55 38.61 -33.22
C GLY A 58 -10.00 37.37 -32.48
N VAL A 59 -10.82 36.67 -31.71
CA VAL A 59 -10.49 35.38 -31.07
C VAL A 59 -11.33 34.26 -31.67
N ARG A 60 -10.68 33.16 -32.09
CA ARG A 60 -11.32 31.98 -32.70
C ARG A 60 -10.98 30.73 -31.92
N ALA A 61 -11.91 29.78 -31.79
CA ALA A 61 -11.58 28.45 -31.28
C ALA A 61 -11.15 27.54 -32.45
N ASP A 62 -10.06 26.80 -32.28
CA ASP A 62 -9.65 25.76 -33.23
C ASP A 62 -10.24 24.39 -32.86
N ALA A 63 -10.17 23.44 -33.80
CA ALA A 63 -10.73 22.09 -33.64
C ALA A 63 -10.02 21.24 -32.56
N SER A 64 -8.91 21.73 -32.00
CA SER A 64 -8.16 21.08 -30.90
C SER A 64 -8.57 21.60 -29.52
N GLY A 65 -9.59 22.47 -29.44
CA GLY A 65 -10.06 23.07 -28.20
C GLY A 65 -9.20 24.23 -27.70
N ARG A 66 -8.29 24.76 -28.54
CA ARG A 66 -7.43 25.91 -28.21
C ARG A 66 -8.00 27.19 -28.81
N TYR A 67 -7.62 28.33 -28.22
CA TYR A 67 -8.06 29.66 -28.66
C TYR A 67 -6.97 30.33 -29.48
N VAL A 68 -7.32 30.94 -30.60
CA VAL A 68 -6.40 31.50 -31.58
C VAL A 68 -6.69 32.99 -31.77
N SER A 69 -5.67 33.83 -31.60
CA SER A 69 -5.71 35.28 -31.87
C SER A 69 -4.40 35.70 -32.54
N GLY A 70 -4.50 36.44 -33.65
CA GLY A 70 -3.33 37.01 -34.35
C GLY A 70 -2.28 36.01 -34.84
N GLY A 71 -2.65 34.76 -35.11
CA GLY A 71 -1.73 33.70 -35.56
C GLY A 71 -1.09 32.89 -34.41
N TYR A 72 -1.45 33.17 -33.16
CA TYR A 72 -0.96 32.47 -31.97
C TYR A 72 -2.06 31.65 -31.31
N SER A 73 -1.69 30.49 -30.74
CA SER A 73 -2.57 29.51 -30.08
C SER A 73 -2.41 29.56 -28.56
N PHE A 74 -3.52 29.56 -27.83
CA PHE A 74 -3.61 29.72 -26.38
C PHE A 74 -4.44 28.60 -25.76
N SER A 75 -4.07 28.15 -24.57
CA SER A 75 -4.80 27.10 -23.85
C SER A 75 -6.06 27.61 -23.15
N THR A 76 -6.19 28.92 -22.92
CA THR A 76 -7.38 29.50 -22.29
C THR A 76 -7.93 30.71 -23.05
N LEU A 77 -9.25 30.91 -22.97
CA LEU A 77 -9.95 32.02 -23.60
C LEU A 77 -9.45 33.38 -23.05
N ALA A 78 -9.18 33.46 -21.75
CA ALA A 78 -8.66 34.68 -21.11
C ALA A 78 -7.31 35.13 -21.69
N GLN A 79 -6.41 34.18 -21.99
CA GLN A 79 -5.12 34.47 -22.62
C GLN A 79 -5.29 35.03 -24.04
N ALA A 80 -6.18 34.41 -24.83
CA ALA A 80 -6.45 34.86 -26.19
C ALA A 80 -7.13 36.24 -26.24
N ILE A 81 -8.07 36.50 -25.33
CA ILE A 81 -8.74 37.81 -25.20
C ILE A 81 -7.74 38.90 -24.81
N ASP A 82 -6.87 38.63 -23.84
CA ASP A 82 -5.88 39.61 -23.39
C ASP A 82 -4.85 39.93 -24.46
N HIS A 83 -4.44 38.93 -25.25
CA HIS A 83 -3.58 39.11 -26.43
C HIS A 83 -4.26 39.98 -27.50
N GLU A 84 -5.53 39.71 -27.83
CA GLU A 84 -6.27 40.49 -28.83
C GLU A 84 -6.52 41.93 -28.37
N ARG A 85 -6.81 42.14 -27.08
CA ARG A 85 -6.90 43.48 -26.46
C ARG A 85 -5.59 44.26 -26.61
N ARG A 86 -4.44 43.60 -26.47
CA ARG A 86 -3.12 44.21 -26.66
C ARG A 86 -2.80 44.52 -28.12
N ARG A 87 -3.23 43.68 -29.08
CA ARG A 87 -3.10 43.96 -30.52
C ARG A 87 -3.94 45.16 -30.97
N GLN A 88 -5.11 45.36 -30.37
CA GLN A 88 -6.04 46.43 -30.74
C GLN A 88 -5.79 47.75 -30.00
N THR A 89 -4.93 47.77 -28.98
CA THR A 89 -4.57 49.00 -28.27
C THR A 89 -3.53 49.78 -29.09
N PRO A 90 -3.84 50.99 -29.61
CA PRO A 90 -2.83 51.82 -30.27
C PRO A 90 -1.75 52.19 -29.26
N ALA A 91 -0.50 52.24 -29.71
CA ALA A 91 0.63 52.72 -28.90
C ALA A 91 0.25 54.05 -28.21
N ALA A 92 0.36 54.08 -26.88
CA ALA A 92 0.05 55.26 -26.09
C ALA A 92 0.94 56.46 -26.52
N PRO A 93 0.40 57.69 -26.51
CA PRO A 93 1.16 58.86 -26.92
C PRO A 93 2.34 59.10 -25.96
N ALA A 94 3.45 59.59 -26.53
CA ALA A 94 4.68 59.89 -25.82
C ALA A 94 4.42 60.76 -24.56
N PRO A 95 5.11 60.50 -23.43
CA PRO A 95 4.92 61.29 -22.23
C PRO A 95 5.39 62.73 -22.44
N ALA A 96 4.63 63.66 -21.86
CA ALA A 96 4.93 65.09 -21.83
C ALA A 96 6.31 65.39 -21.19
N SER A 97 6.92 66.50 -21.64
CA SER A 97 8.20 67.07 -21.24
C SER A 97 8.44 67.18 -19.72
N PRO A 98 9.72 67.25 -19.28
CA PRO A 98 10.17 66.67 -18.03
C PRO A 98 9.98 67.59 -16.83
N VAL A 99 9.55 67.01 -15.71
CA VAL A 99 9.86 67.55 -14.38
C VAL A 99 11.29 67.14 -14.05
N ALA A 100 12.07 68.10 -13.54
CA ALA A 100 13.53 68.07 -13.39
C ALA A 100 14.13 66.71 -12.99
N ALA A 101 15.13 66.28 -13.77
CA ALA A 101 15.91 65.08 -13.52
C ALA A 101 16.80 65.24 -12.27
N PRO A 102 16.84 64.25 -11.36
CA PRO A 102 18.06 63.99 -10.61
C PRO A 102 19.11 63.39 -11.56
N ALA A 103 20.37 63.76 -11.34
CA ALA A 103 21.51 63.54 -12.24
C ALA A 103 21.68 62.08 -12.70
N ALA A 104 21.89 61.88 -13.99
CA ALA A 104 22.41 60.63 -14.55
C ALA A 104 23.80 60.36 -13.95
N GLN A 105 23.96 59.21 -13.30
CA GLN A 105 25.27 58.75 -12.83
C GLN A 105 26.17 58.42 -14.02
N GLY A 106 27.48 58.60 -13.84
CA GLY A 106 28.50 58.39 -14.87
C GLY A 106 28.55 56.95 -15.36
N ARG A 107 28.98 56.75 -16.61
CA ARG A 107 29.21 55.43 -17.19
C ARG A 107 30.14 54.61 -16.29
N ALA A 108 29.81 53.34 -16.08
CA ALA A 108 30.67 52.39 -15.38
C ALA A 108 31.21 51.34 -16.35
N THR A 109 32.45 50.89 -16.13
CA THR A 109 33.06 49.82 -16.92
C THR A 109 32.32 48.50 -16.66
N PRO A 110 31.83 47.79 -17.70
CA PRO A 110 31.23 46.47 -17.57
C PRO A 110 32.17 45.47 -16.92
N ARG A 111 31.68 44.76 -15.90
CA ARG A 111 32.39 43.65 -15.26
C ARG A 111 31.43 42.74 -14.50
N TRP A 112 31.90 41.53 -14.23
CA TRP A 112 31.30 40.62 -13.27
C TRP A 112 31.69 41.00 -11.84
N ILE A 113 30.74 40.90 -10.91
CA ILE A 113 30.92 41.11 -9.47
C ILE A 113 30.83 39.73 -8.79
N PRO A 114 31.95 39.04 -8.53
CA PRO A 114 31.92 37.65 -8.03
C PRO A 114 31.63 37.54 -6.53
N ALA A 115 31.93 38.58 -5.76
CA ALA A 115 31.80 38.62 -4.29
C ALA A 115 31.07 39.89 -3.86
N PRO A 116 30.51 39.94 -2.63
CA PRO A 116 29.72 41.08 -2.18
C PRO A 116 30.45 42.41 -2.33
N GLU A 117 29.94 43.26 -3.21
CA GLU A 117 30.49 44.59 -3.48
C GLU A 117 29.36 45.62 -3.50
N THR A 118 29.62 46.80 -2.93
CA THR A 118 28.69 47.93 -2.99
C THR A 118 28.79 48.60 -4.35
N ILE A 119 27.74 48.47 -5.15
CA ILE A 119 27.58 49.09 -6.47
C ILE A 119 26.43 50.11 -6.45
N SER A 120 26.28 50.87 -7.53
CA SER A 120 25.17 51.83 -7.66
C SER A 120 24.42 51.65 -8.99
N ALA A 121 23.11 51.83 -8.94
CA ALA A 121 22.23 51.91 -10.11
C ALA A 121 21.08 52.88 -9.85
N GLY A 122 20.78 53.75 -10.83
CA GLY A 122 19.67 54.69 -10.76
C GLY A 122 19.68 55.61 -9.53
N GLY A 123 20.86 55.97 -9.01
CA GLY A 123 20.97 56.85 -7.83
C GLY A 123 20.98 56.14 -6.47
N ARG A 124 20.76 54.82 -6.43
CA ARG A 124 20.77 54.00 -5.20
C ARG A 124 22.08 53.22 -5.11
N SER A 125 22.68 53.16 -3.93
CA SER A 125 23.79 52.24 -3.62
C SER A 125 23.23 51.00 -2.91
N PHE A 126 23.73 49.83 -3.26
CA PHE A 126 23.34 48.55 -2.66
C PHE A 126 24.49 47.56 -2.81
N THR A 127 24.51 46.55 -1.93
CA THR A 127 25.50 45.46 -2.02
C THR A 127 24.92 44.29 -2.79
N ALA A 128 25.68 43.78 -3.75
CA ALA A 128 25.32 42.59 -4.52
C ALA A 128 26.56 41.78 -4.88
N ASP A 129 26.33 40.52 -5.23
CA ASP A 129 27.31 39.57 -5.74
C ASP A 129 26.67 38.71 -6.83
N MET A 130 27.52 38.01 -7.57
CA MET A 130 27.15 37.15 -8.70
C MET A 130 26.28 37.89 -9.75
N VAL A 131 26.64 39.13 -10.04
CA VAL A 131 25.93 39.98 -11.01
C VAL A 131 26.88 40.64 -12.00
N TYR A 132 26.41 40.87 -13.22
CA TYR A 132 27.07 41.79 -14.14
C TYR A 132 26.64 43.23 -13.83
N HIS A 133 27.62 44.14 -13.73
CA HIS A 133 27.40 45.57 -13.52
C HIS A 133 28.17 46.38 -14.55
N GLY A 134 27.55 47.45 -15.05
CA GLY A 134 28.20 48.46 -15.87
C GLY A 134 27.43 48.84 -17.14
N THR A 135 27.92 49.86 -17.83
CA THR A 135 27.25 50.43 -19.01
C THR A 135 27.62 49.65 -20.28
N PRO A 136 26.66 49.11 -21.05
CA PRO A 136 26.93 48.34 -22.26
C PRO A 136 27.88 49.05 -23.24
N LEU A 137 28.84 48.30 -23.79
CA LEU A 137 29.72 48.81 -24.86
C LEU A 137 28.94 48.90 -26.18
N ARG A 138 29.37 49.78 -27.10
CA ARG A 138 28.69 49.96 -28.41
C ARG A 138 28.59 48.69 -29.25
N TYR A 139 29.49 47.72 -29.03
CA TYR A 139 29.57 46.45 -29.76
C TYR A 139 29.41 45.25 -28.83
N ASP A 140 28.79 45.44 -27.67
CA ASP A 140 28.51 44.33 -26.75
C ASP A 140 27.55 43.34 -27.40
N PRO A 141 27.83 42.03 -27.39
CA PRO A 141 26.89 41.03 -27.84
C PRO A 141 25.57 41.13 -27.05
N ARG A 142 24.43 41.06 -27.74
CA ARG A 142 23.09 41.16 -27.13
C ARG A 142 22.69 39.92 -26.30
N HIS A 143 23.64 39.09 -25.90
CA HIS A 143 23.39 37.88 -25.13
C HIS A 143 23.10 38.21 -23.67
N ASP A 144 23.65 39.29 -23.15
CA ASP A 144 23.49 39.69 -21.76
C ASP A 144 22.11 40.29 -21.48
N GLN A 145 21.29 39.53 -20.75
CA GLN A 145 19.96 39.94 -20.29
C GLN A 145 19.94 40.34 -18.80
N SER A 146 21.07 40.18 -18.09
CA SER A 146 21.14 40.25 -16.63
C SER A 146 21.79 41.52 -16.09
N ARG A 147 22.60 42.20 -16.93
CA ARG A 147 23.46 43.30 -16.51
C ARG A 147 22.72 44.47 -15.92
N ILE A 148 23.17 44.86 -14.74
CA ILE A 148 22.77 46.06 -14.03
C ILE A 148 23.48 47.27 -14.67
N ASP A 149 22.79 47.94 -15.59
CA ASP A 149 23.26 49.20 -16.18
C ASP A 149 22.94 50.39 -15.25
N PRO A 150 23.96 51.06 -14.68
CA PRO A 150 23.75 52.15 -13.73
C PRO A 150 23.09 53.39 -14.34
N THR A 151 23.08 53.50 -15.68
CA THR A 151 22.51 54.64 -16.39
C THR A 151 20.98 54.55 -16.54
N LEU A 152 20.39 53.38 -16.26
CA LEU A 152 18.95 53.17 -16.34
C LEU A 152 18.23 53.71 -15.11
N ARG A 153 17.00 54.19 -15.32
CA ARG A 153 16.16 54.75 -14.25
C ARG A 153 15.67 53.65 -13.31
N VAL A 154 15.69 53.96 -12.02
CA VAL A 154 15.13 53.15 -10.94
C VAL A 154 14.08 53.99 -10.22
N ASP A 155 12.83 53.50 -10.15
CA ASP A 155 11.73 54.16 -9.45
C ASP A 155 11.51 53.49 -8.08
N PRO A 156 11.75 54.19 -6.96
CA PRO A 156 11.70 53.60 -5.62
C PRO A 156 10.32 53.07 -5.21
N ARG A 157 9.25 53.35 -5.96
CA ARG A 157 7.91 52.78 -5.70
C ARG A 157 7.87 51.26 -5.78
N GLY A 158 8.76 50.65 -6.58
CA GLY A 158 8.80 49.20 -6.75
C GLY A 158 7.62 48.60 -7.52
N ASP A 159 7.79 47.35 -7.92
CA ASP A 159 6.78 46.45 -8.48
C ASP A 159 6.89 45.05 -7.84
N PRO A 160 6.59 44.92 -6.53
CA PRO A 160 6.75 43.66 -5.78
C PRO A 160 5.86 42.53 -6.31
N TYR A 161 4.76 42.87 -6.99
CA TYR A 161 3.83 41.90 -7.58
C TYR A 161 4.16 41.56 -9.05
N GLY A 162 5.18 42.19 -9.64
CA GLY A 162 5.63 41.89 -11.00
C GLY A 162 4.62 42.26 -12.09
N THR A 163 3.76 43.25 -11.83
CA THR A 163 2.72 43.70 -12.77
C THR A 163 3.26 44.27 -14.08
N THR A 164 4.52 44.69 -14.08
CA THR A 164 5.24 45.26 -15.23
C THR A 164 6.25 44.29 -15.84
N LEU A 165 6.34 43.05 -15.35
CA LEU A 165 7.24 42.05 -15.90
C LEU A 165 6.72 41.51 -17.24
N ASP A 166 7.59 41.53 -18.24
CA ASP A 166 7.39 40.78 -19.47
C ASP A 166 7.59 39.28 -19.24
N TYR A 167 7.08 38.46 -20.17
CA TYR A 167 7.22 37.00 -20.09
C TYR A 167 8.69 36.56 -20.04
N TRP A 168 9.57 37.17 -20.84
CA TRP A 168 11.01 36.93 -20.88
C TRP A 168 11.76 38.23 -20.52
N PRO A 169 11.85 38.57 -19.23
CA PRO A 169 12.37 39.86 -18.80
C PRO A 169 13.87 39.97 -19.06
N SER A 170 14.37 41.20 -19.15
CA SER A 170 15.80 41.51 -19.12
C SER A 170 16.00 42.76 -18.28
N TYR A 171 17.14 42.92 -17.60
CA TYR A 171 17.36 44.10 -16.77
C TYR A 171 17.18 45.41 -17.56
N GLN A 172 17.65 45.43 -18.81
CA GLN A 172 17.47 46.56 -19.71
C GLN A 172 15.99 46.83 -20.00
N GLY A 173 15.20 45.78 -20.24
CA GLY A 173 13.76 45.88 -20.54
C GLY A 173 12.87 46.15 -19.34
N LEU A 174 13.34 45.93 -18.11
CA LEU A 174 12.53 46.14 -16.89
C LEU A 174 11.98 47.58 -16.81
N ASP A 175 10.73 47.72 -16.37
CA ASP A 175 10.20 49.01 -15.93
C ASP A 175 11.07 49.58 -14.78
N PRO A 176 11.26 50.91 -14.67
CA PRO A 176 11.99 51.51 -13.55
C PRO A 176 11.54 51.02 -12.16
N ARG A 177 10.24 50.73 -11.97
CA ARG A 177 9.70 50.18 -10.74
C ARG A 177 10.16 48.74 -10.51
N ALA A 178 10.13 47.91 -11.56
CA ALA A 178 10.62 46.54 -11.51
C ALA A 178 12.14 46.49 -11.21
N ARG A 179 12.94 47.41 -11.76
CA ARG A 179 14.37 47.52 -11.40
C ARG A 179 14.58 47.78 -9.91
N ALA A 180 13.76 48.62 -9.29
CA ALA A 180 13.86 48.88 -7.85
C ALA A 180 13.56 47.64 -7.01
N THR A 181 12.52 46.88 -7.37
CA THR A 181 12.20 45.61 -6.72
C THR A 181 13.31 44.58 -6.90
N TYR A 182 13.83 44.41 -8.12
CA TYR A 182 14.95 43.51 -8.40
C TYR A 182 16.18 43.86 -7.56
N ILE A 183 16.56 45.14 -7.49
CA ILE A 183 17.69 45.61 -6.68
C ILE A 183 17.44 45.35 -5.19
N SER A 184 16.24 45.63 -4.68
CA SER A 184 15.90 45.32 -3.28
C SER A 184 15.95 43.83 -2.97
N TRP A 185 15.55 42.97 -3.91
CA TRP A 185 15.63 41.52 -3.77
C TRP A 185 17.07 41.01 -3.74
N LEU A 186 17.95 41.56 -4.60
CA LEU A 186 19.39 41.28 -4.56
C LEU A 186 20.02 41.70 -3.23
N GLU A 187 19.72 42.93 -2.77
CA GLU A 187 20.22 43.47 -1.50
C GLU A 187 19.70 42.67 -0.29
N GLY A 188 18.47 42.15 -0.38
CA GLY A 188 17.85 41.29 0.63
C GLY A 188 18.31 39.83 0.59
N GLY A 189 19.47 39.53 0.00
CA GLY A 189 20.07 38.19 0.00
C GLY A 189 19.39 37.18 -0.93
N ARG A 190 18.46 37.62 -1.78
CA ARG A 190 17.73 36.74 -2.72
C ARG A 190 16.93 35.63 -2.02
N ASP A 191 16.39 35.91 -0.82
CA ASP A 191 15.72 34.91 0.04
C ASP A 191 14.18 34.94 -0.03
N ASP A 192 13.60 36.00 -0.62
CA ASP A 192 12.14 36.16 -0.66
C ASP A 192 11.49 35.14 -1.61
N ARG A 193 10.88 34.09 -1.04
CA ARG A 193 10.18 33.03 -1.77
C ARG A 193 8.96 33.51 -2.58
N ALA A 194 8.34 34.62 -2.19
CA ALA A 194 7.14 35.15 -2.83
C ALA A 194 7.46 36.07 -4.02
N ILE A 195 8.74 36.35 -4.28
CA ILE A 195 9.16 37.21 -5.37
C ILE A 195 8.66 36.67 -6.72
N PRO A 196 8.13 37.51 -7.62
CA PRO A 196 7.76 37.08 -8.96
C PRO A 196 8.98 36.47 -9.69
N VAL A 197 8.79 35.26 -10.24
CA VAL A 197 9.89 34.44 -10.80
C VAL A 197 10.70 35.13 -11.90
N GLY A 198 10.11 36.11 -12.60
CA GLY A 198 10.82 36.88 -13.62
C GLY A 198 12.06 37.60 -13.09
N TYR A 199 12.05 38.05 -11.83
CA TYR A 199 13.23 38.63 -11.19
C TYR A 199 14.33 37.60 -10.96
N VAL A 200 13.97 36.39 -10.54
CA VAL A 200 14.88 35.25 -10.37
C VAL A 200 15.53 34.88 -11.71
N PHE A 201 14.75 34.89 -12.80
CA PHE A 201 15.26 34.62 -14.14
C PHE A 201 16.30 35.66 -14.61
N VAL A 202 16.08 36.96 -14.35
CA VAL A 202 17.06 38.01 -14.72
C VAL A 202 18.41 37.74 -14.05
N PHE A 203 18.42 37.33 -12.78
CA PHE A 203 19.64 36.95 -12.07
C PHE A 203 20.23 35.65 -12.62
N PHE A 204 19.41 34.62 -12.82
CA PHE A 204 19.81 33.32 -13.35
C PHE A 204 20.50 33.41 -14.73
N TYR A 205 20.06 34.31 -15.60
CA TYR A 205 20.72 34.53 -16.90
C TYR A 205 22.19 34.95 -16.75
N GLY A 206 22.52 35.70 -15.68
CA GLY A 206 23.89 36.08 -15.37
C GLY A 206 24.73 34.87 -14.96
N LEU A 207 24.16 33.94 -14.18
CA LEU A 207 24.80 32.68 -13.80
C LEU A 207 25.09 31.80 -15.03
N GLU A 208 24.11 31.65 -15.92
CA GLU A 208 24.28 30.89 -17.17
C GLU A 208 25.38 31.49 -18.04
N GLN A 209 25.36 32.81 -18.23
CA GLN A 209 26.35 33.52 -19.03
C GLN A 209 27.75 33.36 -18.43
N ARG A 210 27.90 33.52 -17.11
CA ARG A 210 29.19 33.42 -16.43
C ARG A 210 29.80 32.04 -16.56
N LEU A 211 28.98 31.00 -16.41
CA LEU A 211 29.46 29.63 -16.51
C LEU A 211 29.77 29.22 -17.96
N LEU A 212 28.94 29.62 -18.93
CA LEU A 212 28.95 29.03 -20.28
C LEU A 212 29.54 29.92 -21.37
N LEU A 213 29.34 31.22 -21.31
CA LEU A 213 29.87 32.16 -22.31
C LEU A 213 31.23 32.70 -21.90
N ASP A 214 31.40 33.02 -20.62
CA ASP A 214 32.70 33.43 -20.09
C ASP A 214 33.62 32.24 -19.78
N ASP A 215 33.12 30.99 -19.85
CA ASP A 215 33.81 29.72 -19.53
C ASP A 215 34.59 29.77 -18.20
N SER A 216 34.00 30.42 -17.18
CA SER A 216 34.63 30.64 -15.88
C SER A 216 34.51 29.39 -14.99
N ARG A 217 35.30 28.37 -15.31
CA ARG A 217 35.24 27.04 -14.66
C ARG A 217 35.55 27.06 -13.17
N ASP A 218 36.43 27.97 -12.74
CA ASP A 218 36.79 28.17 -11.34
C ASP A 218 35.63 28.71 -10.49
N GLU A 219 34.67 29.40 -11.11
CA GLU A 219 33.44 29.89 -10.48
C GLU A 219 32.26 28.91 -10.59
N ALA A 220 32.44 27.74 -11.22
CA ALA A 220 31.38 26.76 -11.36
C ALA A 220 30.82 26.26 -10.01
N PRO A 221 31.64 25.88 -9.00
CA PRO A 221 31.12 25.43 -7.71
C PRO A 221 30.19 26.44 -6.99
N PRO A 222 30.56 27.74 -6.81
CA PRO A 222 29.64 28.70 -6.20
C PRO A 222 28.41 28.99 -7.06
N ILE A 223 28.51 28.99 -8.40
CA ILE A 223 27.35 29.15 -9.29
C ILE A 223 26.35 28.01 -9.15
N LEU A 224 26.84 26.77 -9.14
CA LEU A 224 26.00 25.57 -8.98
C LEU A 224 25.38 25.53 -7.58
N ALA A 225 26.13 25.90 -6.53
CA ALA A 225 25.61 26.02 -5.17
C ALA A 225 24.47 27.05 -5.08
N GLU A 226 24.63 28.25 -5.66
CA GLU A 226 23.58 29.26 -5.69
C GLU A 226 22.37 28.78 -6.51
N THR A 227 22.58 28.08 -7.62
CA THR A 227 21.50 27.51 -8.43
C THR A 227 20.69 26.48 -7.62
N ARG A 228 21.34 25.62 -6.83
CA ARG A 228 20.65 24.69 -5.91
C ARG A 228 19.84 25.45 -4.86
N ARG A 229 20.40 26.53 -4.30
CA ARG A 229 19.72 27.37 -3.30
C ARG A 229 18.47 28.03 -3.88
N LEU A 230 18.57 28.65 -5.05
CA LEU A 230 17.43 29.24 -5.74
C LEU A 230 16.38 28.18 -6.12
N LEU A 231 16.80 26.99 -6.54
CA LEU A 231 15.87 25.90 -6.84
C LEU A 231 15.12 25.45 -5.58
N ALA A 232 15.76 25.41 -4.42
CA ALA A 232 15.10 25.09 -3.15
C ALA A 232 14.09 26.17 -2.71
N LEU A 233 14.31 27.44 -3.08
CA LEU A 233 13.42 28.55 -2.75
C LEU A 233 12.26 28.72 -3.74
N HIS A 234 12.50 28.46 -5.03
CA HIS A 234 11.58 28.79 -6.13
C HIS A 234 11.20 27.59 -7.02
N GLY A 235 11.54 26.37 -6.62
CA GLY A 235 11.34 25.13 -7.39
C GLY A 235 9.87 24.73 -7.60
N ASP A 236 8.93 25.37 -6.89
CA ASP A 236 7.49 25.24 -7.15
C ASP A 236 7.14 25.79 -8.54
N ASN A 237 7.89 26.78 -9.04
CA ASN A 237 7.74 27.25 -10.40
C ASN A 237 8.31 26.22 -11.39
N HIS A 238 7.41 25.59 -12.15
CA HIS A 238 7.75 24.57 -13.13
C HIS A 238 8.83 25.01 -14.13
N SER A 239 8.71 26.21 -14.69
CA SER A 239 9.65 26.73 -15.68
C SER A 239 11.04 26.90 -15.08
N PHE A 240 11.13 27.55 -13.92
CA PHE A 240 12.41 27.75 -13.26
C PHE A 240 13.05 26.43 -12.85
N ARG A 241 12.27 25.49 -12.30
CA ARG A 241 12.73 24.14 -11.96
C ARG A 241 13.37 23.43 -13.16
N SER A 242 12.75 23.51 -14.34
CA SER A 242 13.29 22.92 -15.56
C SER A 242 14.62 23.56 -15.97
N TYR A 243 14.70 24.89 -16.10
CA TYR A 243 15.93 25.58 -16.51
C TYR A 243 17.07 25.42 -15.49
N ALA A 244 16.79 25.59 -14.21
CA ALA A 244 17.76 25.37 -13.15
C ALA A 244 18.25 23.92 -13.13
N GLY A 245 17.35 22.95 -13.32
CA GLY A 245 17.70 21.53 -13.45
C GLY A 245 18.69 21.26 -14.60
N ARG A 246 18.48 21.86 -15.77
CA ARG A 246 19.42 21.75 -16.90
C ARG A 246 20.80 22.32 -16.58
N LEU A 247 20.87 23.49 -15.91
CA LEU A 247 22.16 24.05 -15.50
C LEU A 247 22.84 23.16 -14.45
N LEU A 248 22.09 22.63 -13.50
CA LEU A 248 22.60 21.73 -12.46
C LEU A 248 23.08 20.39 -13.02
N ALA A 249 22.53 19.91 -14.13
CA ALA A 249 23.03 18.71 -14.81
C ALA A 249 24.50 18.87 -15.27
N LEU A 250 24.99 20.11 -15.41
CA LEU A 250 26.39 20.40 -15.71
C LEU A 250 27.34 20.13 -14.53
N SER A 251 26.83 19.98 -13.30
CA SER A 251 27.65 19.59 -12.15
C SER A 251 28.48 18.34 -12.42
N ALA A 252 27.99 17.40 -13.23
CA ALA A 252 28.74 16.22 -13.63
C ALA A 252 30.07 16.51 -14.38
N LEU A 253 30.23 17.73 -14.92
CA LEU A 253 31.45 18.20 -15.60
C LEU A 253 32.38 19.03 -14.70
N TYR A 254 31.83 19.66 -13.65
CA TYR A 254 32.55 20.65 -12.84
C TYR A 254 32.81 20.20 -11.39
N GLU A 255 32.02 19.27 -10.89
CA GLU A 255 32.13 18.72 -9.55
C GLU A 255 32.55 17.24 -9.61
N ASP A 256 33.09 16.74 -8.50
CA ASP A 256 33.41 15.32 -8.36
C ASP A 256 32.13 14.47 -8.45
N GLN A 257 32.28 13.26 -8.96
CA GLN A 257 31.13 12.35 -9.09
C GLN A 257 30.59 12.00 -7.71
N ASP A 258 29.32 12.30 -7.50
CA ASP A 258 28.59 11.82 -6.35
C ASP A 258 28.14 10.37 -6.59
N ASP A 259 28.70 9.46 -5.81
CA ASP A 259 28.31 8.04 -5.74
C ASP A 259 27.22 7.79 -4.70
N ALA A 260 26.65 8.84 -4.09
CA ALA A 260 25.48 8.70 -3.25
C ALA A 260 24.32 8.06 -4.05
N PRO A 261 23.45 7.29 -3.38
CA PRO A 261 22.25 6.77 -4.01
C PRO A 261 21.30 7.90 -4.42
N PRO A 262 20.40 7.68 -5.40
CA PRO A 262 19.34 8.63 -5.68
C PRO A 262 18.45 8.80 -4.43
N THR A 263 18.21 10.05 -4.01
CA THR A 263 17.47 10.39 -2.78
C THR A 263 16.04 10.87 -3.01
N ALA A 264 15.66 11.09 -4.28
CA ALA A 264 14.32 11.53 -4.63
C ALA A 264 13.90 10.99 -6.00
N ALA A 265 12.58 10.92 -6.20
CA ALA A 265 11.99 10.83 -7.51
C ALA A 265 12.54 11.95 -8.42
N CYS A 266 12.96 11.63 -9.64
CA CYS A 266 13.35 12.66 -10.60
C CYS A 266 12.19 13.65 -10.79
N ALA A 267 12.50 14.95 -10.72
CA ALA A 267 11.57 15.97 -11.19
C ALA A 267 11.24 15.65 -12.65
N GLN A 268 9.95 15.63 -12.99
CA GLN A 268 9.42 15.24 -14.31
C GLN A 268 10.34 15.70 -15.45
N ASN A 269 10.86 14.74 -16.21
CA ASN A 269 11.74 15.01 -17.33
C ASN A 269 10.91 15.39 -18.56
N TYR A 270 10.45 16.64 -18.61
CA TYR A 270 9.73 17.20 -19.76
C TYR A 270 10.63 17.49 -20.97
N ASP A 271 11.94 17.33 -20.84
CA ASP A 271 12.91 17.73 -21.85
C ASP A 271 13.07 16.71 -22.99
N LEU A 272 12.29 15.61 -22.98
CA LEU A 272 12.31 14.54 -23.99
C LEU A 272 13.69 13.87 -24.21
N GLU A 273 14.70 14.24 -23.42
CA GLU A 273 16.08 13.73 -23.48
C GLU A 273 16.55 13.35 -22.07
N ILE A 274 17.40 12.33 -21.95
CA ILE A 274 18.03 11.95 -20.67
C ILE A 274 18.93 13.10 -20.19
N PRO A 275 18.82 13.54 -18.91
CA PRO A 275 19.67 14.59 -18.34
C PRO A 275 21.17 14.30 -18.49
N LEU A 276 21.96 15.37 -18.64
CA LEU A 276 23.38 15.25 -18.95
C LEU A 276 24.16 14.52 -17.84
N ASP A 277 23.84 14.79 -16.58
CA ASP A 277 24.50 14.19 -15.42
C ASP A 277 24.40 12.66 -15.43
N VAL A 278 23.21 12.14 -15.79
CA VAL A 278 22.98 10.70 -15.94
C VAL A 278 23.77 10.15 -17.13
N ARG A 279 23.73 10.81 -18.29
CA ARG A 279 24.48 10.38 -19.48
C ARG A 279 26.00 10.36 -19.23
N VAL A 280 26.54 11.38 -18.56
CA VAL A 280 27.97 11.46 -18.21
C VAL A 280 28.36 10.36 -17.24
N ARG A 281 27.57 10.12 -16.18
CA ARG A 281 27.82 9.04 -15.20
C ARG A 281 27.86 7.67 -15.89
N LEU A 282 26.83 7.33 -16.66
CA LEU A 282 26.76 6.04 -17.37
C LEU A 282 27.85 5.92 -18.44
N GLY A 283 28.16 7.01 -19.15
CA GLY A 283 29.27 7.05 -20.10
C GLY A 283 30.63 6.79 -19.44
N ARG A 284 30.88 7.36 -18.25
CA ARG A 284 32.11 7.09 -17.47
C ARG A 284 32.21 5.62 -17.06
N ARG A 285 31.12 5.02 -16.57
CA ARG A 285 31.07 3.57 -16.26
C ARG A 285 31.42 2.70 -17.47
N LEU A 286 30.86 3.01 -18.64
CA LEU A 286 31.14 2.28 -19.89
C LEU A 286 32.57 2.45 -20.38
N ARG A 287 33.11 3.66 -20.30
CA ARG A 287 34.52 3.94 -20.64
C ARG A 287 35.46 3.11 -19.76
N ASP A 288 35.15 3.03 -18.47
CA ASP A 288 35.96 2.32 -17.48
C ASP A 288 35.71 0.80 -17.47
N GLY A 289 34.81 0.29 -18.33
CA GLY A 289 34.50 -1.14 -18.43
C GLY A 289 33.75 -1.71 -17.22
N LYS A 290 33.09 -0.87 -16.42
CA LYS A 290 32.32 -1.28 -15.23
C LYS A 290 30.87 -1.61 -15.61
N ALA A 291 30.34 -2.70 -15.06
CA ALA A 291 28.91 -3.00 -15.13
C ALA A 291 28.10 -1.94 -14.35
N PHE A 292 26.86 -1.70 -14.74
CA PHE A 292 25.97 -0.79 -14.03
C PHE A 292 25.45 -1.47 -12.76
N ASP A 293 25.59 -0.80 -11.63
CA ASP A 293 25.00 -1.23 -10.37
C ASP A 293 23.51 -0.85 -10.30
N ALA A 294 22.87 -1.19 -9.16
CA ALA A 294 21.45 -0.93 -8.97
C ALA A 294 21.12 0.57 -9.03
N ASP A 295 21.98 1.42 -8.49
CA ASP A 295 21.76 2.88 -8.45
C ASP A 295 21.96 3.50 -9.83
N ASP A 296 22.97 3.06 -10.58
CA ASP A 296 23.18 3.46 -11.99
C ASP A 296 21.96 3.09 -12.85
N ALA A 297 21.45 1.86 -12.70
CA ALA A 297 20.28 1.40 -13.44
C ALA A 297 19.00 2.15 -13.02
N LEU A 298 18.81 2.42 -11.73
CA LEU A 298 17.66 3.19 -11.24
C LEU A 298 17.68 4.62 -11.78
N ARG A 299 18.84 5.30 -11.69
CA ARG A 299 19.05 6.65 -12.25
C ARG A 299 18.76 6.67 -13.74
N TRP A 300 19.21 5.66 -14.48
CA TRP A 300 18.94 5.57 -15.90
C TRP A 300 17.45 5.49 -16.20
N VAL A 301 16.72 4.62 -15.50
CA VAL A 301 15.29 4.40 -15.74
C VAL A 301 14.46 5.63 -15.34
N LEU A 302 14.75 6.21 -14.18
CA LEU A 302 14.05 7.41 -13.69
C LEU A 302 14.30 8.64 -14.58
N ALA A 303 15.38 8.65 -15.34
CA ALA A 303 15.74 9.71 -16.27
C ALA A 303 15.05 9.62 -17.64
N LEU A 304 14.31 8.53 -17.91
CA LEU A 304 13.65 8.33 -19.20
C LEU A 304 12.42 9.25 -19.32
N PRO A 305 12.20 9.93 -20.47
CA PRO A 305 11.09 10.88 -20.64
C PRO A 305 9.70 10.28 -20.48
N ASP A 306 9.55 8.98 -20.72
CA ASP A 306 8.31 8.23 -20.69
C ASP A 306 8.16 7.38 -19.41
N VAL A 307 9.07 7.54 -18.44
CA VAL A 307 8.95 6.93 -17.11
C VAL A 307 8.41 7.97 -16.14
N TYR A 308 7.32 7.61 -15.47
CA TYR A 308 6.73 8.37 -14.39
C TYR A 308 6.54 7.48 -13.17
N LEU A 309 6.95 7.96 -11.99
CA LEU A 309 6.65 7.27 -10.75
C LEU A 309 5.22 7.55 -10.34
N ARG A 310 4.39 6.50 -10.27
CA ARG A 310 3.05 6.56 -9.67
C ARG A 310 3.15 6.89 -8.17
N THR A 311 2.02 7.20 -7.54
CA THR A 311 1.93 7.53 -6.11
C THR A 311 2.73 6.59 -5.18
N PRO A 312 2.76 5.25 -5.38
CA PRO A 312 3.61 4.37 -4.58
C PRO A 312 5.10 4.71 -4.67
N GLY A 313 5.63 4.93 -5.87
CA GLY A 313 7.03 5.26 -6.07
C GLY A 313 7.42 6.66 -5.57
N GLN A 314 6.49 7.62 -5.60
CA GLN A 314 6.72 8.96 -5.07
C GLN A 314 6.69 9.01 -3.54
N ARG A 315 5.64 8.43 -2.93
CA ARG A 315 5.40 8.48 -1.47
C ARG A 315 6.35 7.58 -0.68
N CYS A 316 6.77 6.48 -1.31
CA CYS A 316 7.58 5.43 -0.70
C CYS A 316 8.90 5.24 -1.45
N PHE A 317 9.56 6.36 -1.81
CA PHE A 317 10.75 6.31 -2.67
C PHE A 317 11.93 5.58 -2.01
N GLU A 318 12.14 5.76 -0.69
CA GLU A 318 13.18 5.04 0.04
C GLU A 318 12.94 3.52 0.06
N GLU A 319 11.69 3.11 0.30
CA GLU A 319 11.30 1.71 0.26
C GLU A 319 11.39 1.14 -1.17
N LEU A 320 11.01 1.93 -2.19
CA LEU A 320 11.15 1.57 -3.60
C LEU A 320 12.61 1.36 -3.97
N ARG A 321 13.52 2.24 -3.55
CA ARG A 321 14.95 2.11 -3.81
C ARG A 321 15.53 0.88 -3.12
N ALA A 322 15.19 0.64 -1.86
CA ALA A 322 15.64 -0.56 -1.14
C ALA A 322 15.16 -1.85 -1.85
N LEU A 323 13.88 -1.88 -2.24
CA LEU A 323 13.29 -3.02 -2.95
C LEU A 323 13.91 -3.22 -4.34
N TRP A 324 14.10 -2.13 -5.07
CA TRP A 324 14.79 -2.10 -6.35
C TRP A 324 16.17 -2.72 -6.23
N SER A 325 16.99 -2.28 -5.28
CA SER A 325 18.35 -2.78 -5.10
C SER A 325 18.41 -4.27 -4.81
N LEU A 326 17.52 -4.78 -3.94
CA LEU A 326 17.43 -6.22 -3.64
C LEU A 326 17.04 -7.04 -4.88
N ARG A 327 16.02 -6.60 -5.61
CA ARG A 327 15.52 -7.31 -6.80
C ARG A 327 16.45 -7.19 -7.99
N PHE A 328 17.12 -6.04 -8.15
CA PHE A 328 18.14 -5.81 -9.16
C PHE A 328 19.33 -6.74 -8.92
N ALA A 329 19.86 -6.81 -7.70
CA ALA A 329 20.98 -7.70 -7.37
C ALA A 329 20.62 -9.18 -7.56
N ALA A 330 19.38 -9.57 -7.25
CA ALA A 330 18.89 -10.93 -7.54
C ALA A 330 18.86 -11.25 -9.04
N ARG A 331 18.54 -10.27 -9.90
CA ARG A 331 18.47 -10.43 -11.35
C ARG A 331 19.82 -10.28 -12.06
N TYR A 332 20.66 -9.39 -11.55
CA TYR A 332 21.97 -9.05 -12.11
C TYR A 332 23.04 -9.13 -11.01
N PRO A 333 23.44 -10.34 -10.57
CA PRO A 333 24.39 -10.51 -9.46
C PRO A 333 25.75 -9.84 -9.70
N GLU A 334 26.21 -9.82 -10.95
CA GLU A 334 27.47 -9.19 -11.38
C GLU A 334 27.26 -7.76 -11.94
N GLY A 335 26.06 -7.19 -11.75
CA GLY A 335 25.65 -5.92 -12.36
C GLY A 335 25.15 -6.05 -13.80
N LEU A 336 24.52 -4.99 -14.30
CA LEU A 336 23.99 -4.95 -15.66
C LEU A 336 25.11 -4.60 -16.64
N THR A 337 25.51 -5.58 -17.45
CA THR A 337 26.52 -5.39 -18.49
C THR A 337 25.89 -4.84 -19.76
N ILE A 338 26.41 -3.70 -20.24
CA ILE A 338 25.97 -3.05 -21.46
C ILE A 338 27.10 -3.08 -22.49
N ARG A 339 26.77 -3.48 -23.73
CA ARG A 339 27.73 -3.39 -24.84
C ARG A 339 28.04 -1.91 -25.11
N ARG A 340 29.33 -1.54 -25.06
CA ARG A 340 29.79 -0.18 -25.32
C ARG A 340 29.27 0.34 -26.68
N PRO A 341 28.44 1.41 -26.69
CA PRO A 341 27.98 2.04 -27.92
C PRO A 341 29.13 2.68 -28.70
N ARG A 342 29.00 2.74 -30.03
CA ARG A 342 29.96 3.46 -30.90
C ARG A 342 29.76 4.97 -30.88
N ALA A 343 28.55 5.42 -30.54
CA ALA A 343 28.24 6.84 -30.44
C ALA A 343 28.93 7.45 -29.22
N THR A 344 29.53 8.62 -29.42
CA THR A 344 30.10 9.45 -28.36
C THR A 344 29.11 10.53 -27.96
N LEU A 345 29.06 10.83 -26.66
CA LEU A 345 28.20 11.83 -26.08
C LEU A 345 28.53 13.21 -26.65
N LYS A 346 27.49 13.93 -27.06
CA LYS A 346 27.54 15.34 -27.44
C LYS A 346 26.45 16.05 -26.68
N HIS A 347 26.73 17.25 -26.21
CA HIS A 347 25.74 18.03 -25.47
C HIS A 347 25.76 19.49 -25.91
N GLU A 348 24.59 20.00 -26.26
CA GLU A 348 24.34 21.40 -26.54
C GLU A 348 23.43 21.96 -25.45
N TYR A 349 23.93 22.96 -24.74
CA TYR A 349 23.17 23.69 -23.74
C TYR A 349 22.41 24.84 -24.39
N ARG A 350 21.14 25.03 -24.02
CA ARG A 350 20.31 26.17 -24.47
C ARG A 350 19.92 27.04 -23.28
N ALA A 351 20.33 28.31 -23.33
CA ALA A 351 20.12 29.25 -22.24
C ALA A 351 18.63 29.58 -22.02
N ALA A 352 18.25 29.79 -20.76
CA ALA A 352 16.91 30.19 -20.37
C ALA A 352 16.49 31.54 -20.95
N SER A 353 17.44 32.44 -21.17
CA SER A 353 17.22 33.71 -21.87
C SER A 353 16.83 33.57 -23.34
N GLY A 354 17.05 32.38 -23.93
CA GLY A 354 16.88 32.10 -25.35
C GLY A 354 17.89 32.83 -26.25
N LYS A 355 18.94 33.45 -25.69
CA LYS A 355 19.89 34.29 -26.45
C LYS A 355 21.11 33.56 -26.96
N PHE A 356 21.49 32.44 -26.36
CA PHE A 356 22.65 31.67 -26.80
C PHE A 356 22.44 30.17 -26.64
N THR A 357 23.21 29.40 -27.42
CA THR A 357 23.48 27.99 -27.16
C THR A 357 24.98 27.82 -26.96
N ALA A 358 25.38 26.82 -26.17
CA ALA A 358 26.78 26.49 -25.90
C ALA A 358 27.01 25.01 -26.16
N SER A 359 27.95 24.70 -27.05
CA SER A 359 28.42 23.32 -27.23
C SER A 359 29.42 23.00 -26.13
N LEU A 360 29.13 21.99 -25.31
CA LEU A 360 29.97 21.60 -24.19
C LEU A 360 30.86 20.42 -24.56
N ASP A 361 32.15 20.53 -24.25
CA ASP A 361 33.09 19.41 -24.34
C ASP A 361 32.92 18.48 -23.14
N VAL A 362 32.41 17.28 -23.43
CA VAL A 362 32.15 16.21 -22.45
C VAL A 362 33.17 15.06 -22.57
N GLY A 363 34.21 15.24 -23.39
CA GLY A 363 35.21 14.23 -23.72
C GLY A 363 34.65 13.07 -24.57
N GLU A 364 35.48 12.04 -24.80
CA GLU A 364 35.12 10.84 -25.57
C GLU A 364 34.33 9.81 -24.74
N LEU A 365 33.22 10.25 -24.13
CA LEU A 365 32.34 9.37 -23.37
C LEU A 365 31.36 8.64 -24.30
N PRO A 366 31.14 7.31 -24.14
CA PRO A 366 30.07 6.60 -24.84
C PRO A 366 28.68 7.12 -24.45
N ASP A 367 27.78 7.22 -25.43
CA ASP A 367 26.40 7.67 -25.20
C ASP A 367 25.43 6.48 -25.10
N VAL A 368 24.73 6.39 -23.97
CA VAL A 368 23.73 5.34 -23.68
C VAL A 368 22.38 5.57 -24.33
N SER A 369 22.11 6.77 -24.86
CA SER A 369 20.77 7.20 -25.28
C SER A 369 20.17 6.33 -26.41
N GLY A 370 21.01 5.69 -27.23
CA GLY A 370 20.58 4.74 -28.26
C GLY A 370 20.36 3.29 -27.80
N THR A 371 20.57 2.98 -26.52
CA THR A 371 20.59 1.60 -26.00
C THR A 371 19.25 1.20 -25.41
N MET A 372 18.21 1.09 -26.23
CA MET A 372 16.82 0.92 -25.76
C MET A 372 16.47 -0.53 -25.33
N GLY A 373 17.15 -1.54 -25.88
CA GLY A 373 16.77 -2.96 -25.67
C GLY A 373 16.88 -3.47 -24.23
N VAL A 374 17.69 -2.82 -23.38
CA VAL A 374 17.88 -3.19 -21.97
C VAL A 374 16.89 -2.51 -21.03
N LEU A 375 16.12 -1.52 -21.53
CA LEU A 375 15.22 -0.72 -20.71
C LEU A 375 13.92 -1.45 -20.38
N GLY A 376 13.44 -2.35 -21.24
CA GLY A 376 12.21 -3.11 -21.01
C GLY A 376 12.22 -3.88 -19.67
N PRO A 377 13.23 -4.73 -19.42
CA PRO A 377 13.36 -5.43 -18.14
C PRO A 377 13.48 -4.50 -16.92
N LEU A 378 14.15 -3.36 -17.07
CA LEU A 378 14.31 -2.39 -15.98
C LEU A 378 13.01 -1.65 -15.67
N ARG A 379 12.23 -1.28 -16.68
CA ARG A 379 10.88 -0.70 -16.51
C ARG A 379 9.94 -1.68 -15.82
N ALA A 380 9.93 -2.94 -16.27
CA ALA A 380 9.12 -3.98 -15.65
C ALA A 380 9.51 -4.20 -14.18
N LEU A 381 10.81 -4.14 -13.86
CA LEU A 381 11.28 -4.22 -12.48
C LEU A 381 10.77 -3.03 -11.63
N LEU A 382 10.83 -1.82 -12.17
CA LEU A 382 10.36 -0.61 -11.48
C LEU A 382 8.86 -0.68 -11.21
N GLU A 383 8.08 -1.08 -12.21
CA GLU A 383 6.63 -1.24 -12.11
C GLU A 383 6.26 -2.28 -11.04
N LEU A 384 6.96 -3.42 -11.02
CA LEU A 384 6.74 -4.45 -10.01
C LEU A 384 7.07 -3.96 -8.60
N CYS A 385 8.12 -3.15 -8.43
CA CYS A 385 8.43 -2.53 -7.14
C CYS A 385 7.31 -1.59 -6.69
N MET A 386 6.78 -0.75 -7.59
CA MET A 386 5.66 0.15 -7.26
C MET A 386 4.39 -0.61 -6.91
N GLU A 387 4.10 -1.69 -7.64
CA GLU A 387 2.90 -2.50 -7.44
C GLU A 387 2.91 -3.20 -6.08
N ASP A 388 4.03 -3.84 -5.71
CA ASP A 388 4.14 -4.53 -4.42
C ASP A 388 4.25 -3.53 -3.23
N LEU A 389 4.50 -2.24 -3.48
CA LEU A 389 4.44 -1.16 -2.48
C LEU A 389 3.08 -0.45 -2.41
N SER A 390 2.11 -0.82 -3.24
CA SER A 390 0.82 -0.13 -3.35
C SER A 390 0.03 -0.11 -2.04
N GLN A 391 -0.06 -1.23 -1.32
CA GLN A 391 -0.79 -1.32 -0.04
C GLN A 391 -0.14 -0.48 1.05
N PHE A 392 1.19 -0.54 1.16
CA PHE A 392 1.96 0.31 2.07
C PHE A 392 1.78 1.79 1.75
N SER A 393 1.86 2.17 0.47
CA SER A 393 1.61 3.54 0.03
C SER A 393 0.19 4.02 0.35
N ARG A 394 -0.84 3.19 0.12
CA ARG A 394 -2.24 3.50 0.46
C ARG A 394 -2.42 3.78 1.95
N LEU A 395 -1.82 2.97 2.83
CA LEU A 395 -1.83 3.22 4.27
C LEU A 395 -1.22 4.57 4.60
N LEU A 396 -0.02 4.85 4.10
CA LEU A 396 0.67 6.13 4.36
C LEU A 396 -0.03 7.34 3.74
N GLY A 397 -0.86 7.14 2.73
CA GLY A 397 -1.71 8.19 2.18
C GLY A 397 -2.85 8.59 3.12
N ARG A 398 -3.39 7.62 3.87
CA ARG A 398 -4.44 7.85 4.88
C ARG A 398 -3.86 8.28 6.22
N GLU A 399 -2.73 7.70 6.60
CA GLU A 399 -2.08 7.89 7.89
C GLU A 399 -0.55 7.96 7.74
N PRO A 400 0.01 9.15 7.50
CA PRO A 400 1.45 9.33 7.33
C PRO A 400 2.28 8.88 8.54
N GLU A 401 1.74 9.06 9.74
CA GLU A 401 2.35 8.69 11.03
C GLU A 401 2.49 7.17 11.21
N ALA A 402 1.79 6.37 10.40
CA ALA A 402 1.96 4.91 10.43
C ALA A 402 3.37 4.48 9.98
N ARG A 403 4.11 5.35 9.28
CA ARG A 403 5.52 5.09 8.95
C ARG A 403 6.32 4.95 10.23
N GLY A 404 6.99 3.81 10.39
CA GLY A 404 7.72 3.50 11.62
C GLY A 404 6.93 2.64 12.62
N MET A 405 5.68 2.30 12.34
CA MET A 405 4.88 1.34 13.13
C MET A 405 4.98 -0.09 12.59
N LEU A 406 4.78 -1.10 13.44
CA LEU A 406 4.85 -2.51 13.05
C LEU A 406 3.81 -2.87 11.98
N ARG A 407 2.56 -2.37 12.14
CA ARG A 407 1.47 -2.58 11.18
C ARG A 407 1.78 -2.10 9.77
N ALA A 408 2.58 -1.05 9.61
CA ALA A 408 3.00 -0.56 8.31
C ALA A 408 4.11 -1.46 7.73
N ASP A 409 5.09 -1.84 8.53
CA ASP A 409 6.16 -2.76 8.11
C ASP A 409 5.61 -4.12 7.64
N LEU A 410 4.49 -4.59 8.22
CA LEU A 410 3.84 -5.83 7.82
C LEU A 410 3.27 -5.79 6.39
N LEU A 411 2.96 -4.61 5.87
CA LEU A 411 2.49 -4.41 4.49
C LEU A 411 3.64 -4.30 3.48
N LEU A 412 4.90 -4.25 3.94
CA LEU A 412 6.04 -4.25 3.05
C LEU A 412 6.22 -5.61 2.35
N PRO A 413 6.81 -5.64 1.15
CA PRO A 413 7.24 -6.87 0.50
C PRO A 413 8.16 -7.71 1.40
N ALA A 414 8.13 -9.05 1.25
CA ALA A 414 8.79 -10.00 2.14
C ALA A 414 10.28 -9.70 2.34
N GLU A 415 10.97 -9.34 1.28
CA GLU A 415 12.38 -9.02 1.22
C GLU A 415 12.74 -7.71 1.95
N LEU A 416 11.81 -6.76 2.08
CA LEU A 416 11.99 -5.62 2.99
C LEU A 416 11.62 -5.97 4.43
N ARG A 417 10.67 -6.88 4.64
CA ARG A 417 10.28 -7.36 5.97
C ARG A 417 11.43 -8.08 6.68
N GLU A 418 12.20 -8.90 5.96
CA GLU A 418 13.37 -9.59 6.51
C GLU A 418 14.44 -8.62 7.05
N GLY A 419 14.58 -7.44 6.44
CA GLY A 419 15.47 -6.38 6.90
C GLY A 419 14.92 -5.49 8.03
N SER A 420 13.65 -5.64 8.42
CA SER A 420 13.05 -4.80 9.47
C SER A 420 13.49 -5.26 10.87
N ALA A 421 14.17 -4.36 11.57
CA ALA A 421 14.52 -4.53 12.98
C ALA A 421 13.26 -4.61 13.88
N ARG A 422 12.18 -3.90 13.54
CA ARG A 422 10.91 -3.91 14.30
C ARG A 422 10.21 -5.26 14.19
N LEU A 423 10.11 -5.80 12.97
CA LEU A 423 9.55 -7.16 12.77
C LEU A 423 10.41 -8.22 13.44
N THR A 424 11.74 -8.10 13.35
CA THR A 424 12.66 -9.02 14.03
C THR A 424 12.49 -8.98 15.55
N SER A 425 12.45 -7.79 16.15
CA SER A 425 12.22 -7.64 17.59
C SER A 425 10.85 -8.15 18.02
N CYS A 426 9.80 -7.92 17.23
CA CYS A 426 8.47 -8.46 17.54
C CYS A 426 8.46 -9.99 17.47
N ARG A 427 9.08 -10.58 16.44
CA ARG A 427 9.22 -12.04 16.30
C ARG A 427 9.98 -12.65 17.49
N GLU A 428 11.04 -12.01 17.97
CA GLU A 428 11.77 -12.45 19.17
C GLU A 428 10.92 -12.38 20.44
N LYS A 429 10.14 -11.31 20.62
CA LYS A 429 9.20 -11.18 21.75
C LYS A 429 8.14 -12.29 21.73
N LEU A 430 7.57 -12.59 20.56
CA LEU A 430 6.61 -13.68 20.40
C LEU A 430 7.25 -15.04 20.70
N ALA A 431 8.47 -15.27 20.23
CA ALA A 431 9.20 -16.52 20.52
C ALA A 431 9.48 -16.69 22.03
N VAL A 432 9.83 -15.62 22.74
CA VAL A 432 10.00 -15.64 24.20
C VAL A 432 8.69 -16.01 24.89
N ILE A 433 7.56 -15.45 24.46
CA ILE A 433 6.24 -15.78 25.02
C ILE A 433 5.87 -17.25 24.79
N VAL A 434 6.13 -17.78 23.58
CA VAL A 434 5.89 -19.19 23.26
C VAL A 434 6.74 -20.13 24.13
N SER A 435 8.00 -19.78 24.36
CA SER A 435 8.94 -20.57 25.17
C SER A 435 8.84 -20.36 26.69
N GLY A 436 8.07 -19.35 27.12
CA GLY A 436 7.97 -18.91 28.51
C GLY A 436 7.00 -19.73 29.36
N THR A 437 6.79 -19.28 30.60
CA THR A 437 5.90 -19.93 31.58
C THR A 437 4.44 -19.95 31.18
N SER A 438 3.98 -18.99 30.36
CA SER A 438 2.61 -18.98 29.81
C SER A 438 2.42 -19.92 28.62
N ARG A 439 3.49 -20.62 28.17
CA ARG A 439 3.48 -21.55 27.02
C ARG A 439 2.79 -20.97 25.78
N GLY A 440 2.95 -19.66 25.53
CA GLY A 440 2.35 -18.98 24.39
C GLY A 440 0.92 -18.47 24.57
N VAL A 441 0.30 -18.58 25.74
CA VAL A 441 -1.08 -18.10 25.98
C VAL A 441 -1.10 -16.64 26.42
N LEU A 442 -1.92 -15.83 25.76
CA LEU A 442 -2.18 -14.42 26.06
C LEU A 442 -3.59 -14.01 25.62
N THR A 443 -4.09 -12.85 26.02
CA THR A 443 -5.39 -12.36 25.52
C THR A 443 -5.29 -11.84 24.10
N ALA A 444 -6.39 -11.91 23.35
CA ALA A 444 -6.46 -11.36 21.99
C ALA A 444 -6.16 -9.85 21.93
N ALA A 445 -6.54 -9.09 22.97
CA ALA A 445 -6.24 -7.67 23.09
C ALA A 445 -4.76 -7.37 23.42
N GLU A 446 -4.09 -8.20 24.22
CA GLU A 446 -2.63 -8.10 24.42
C GLU A 446 -1.89 -8.38 23.11
N LEU A 447 -2.31 -9.42 22.39
CA LEU A 447 -1.73 -9.78 21.11
C LEU A 447 -1.90 -8.66 20.07
N ALA A 448 -3.10 -8.08 19.98
CA ALA A 448 -3.36 -6.94 19.09
C ALA A 448 -2.43 -5.76 19.40
N ARG A 449 -2.30 -5.39 20.69
CA ARG A 449 -1.40 -4.31 21.13
C ARG A 449 0.07 -4.61 20.81
N MET A 450 0.52 -5.86 20.95
CA MET A 450 1.89 -6.25 20.56
C MET A 450 2.17 -6.10 19.07
N LEU A 451 1.12 -6.13 18.25
CA LEU A 451 1.20 -6.01 16.79
C LEU A 451 0.98 -4.58 16.29
N ASP A 452 0.91 -3.59 17.19
CA ASP A 452 0.49 -2.20 16.92
C ASP A 452 -0.89 -2.13 16.23
N ILE A 453 -1.77 -3.06 16.58
CA ILE A 453 -3.16 -3.11 16.10
C ILE A 453 -4.04 -2.69 17.27
N GLU A 454 -4.59 -1.48 17.20
CA GLU A 454 -5.46 -0.98 18.28
C GLU A 454 -6.88 -1.56 18.15
N PRO A 455 -7.35 -2.32 19.15
CA PRO A 455 -8.76 -2.68 19.22
C PRO A 455 -9.61 -1.48 19.63
N GLU A 456 -10.87 -1.45 19.18
CA GLU A 456 -11.84 -0.43 19.57
C GLU A 456 -11.98 -0.34 21.11
N PRO A 457 -11.90 0.87 21.70
CA PRO A 457 -11.98 1.04 23.15
C PRO A 457 -13.29 0.48 23.71
N GLY A 458 -13.18 -0.45 24.68
CA GLY A 458 -14.35 -1.03 25.36
C GLY A 458 -15.12 -2.09 24.57
N ALA A 459 -14.66 -2.50 23.38
CA ALA A 459 -15.27 -3.58 22.63
C ALA A 459 -14.99 -4.96 23.26
N ASP A 460 -16.04 -5.68 23.65
CA ASP A 460 -15.91 -7.06 24.15
C ASP A 460 -15.50 -8.04 23.04
N LYS A 461 -15.91 -7.78 21.79
CA LYS A 461 -15.62 -8.62 20.61
C LYS A 461 -14.73 -7.88 19.62
N LEU A 462 -13.73 -8.58 19.09
CA LEU A 462 -12.91 -8.08 18.01
C LEU A 462 -13.65 -8.21 16.67
N SER A 463 -13.52 -7.19 15.82
CA SER A 463 -14.12 -7.22 14.47
C SER A 463 -13.44 -8.28 13.61
N ALA A 464 -14.17 -8.82 12.62
CA ALA A 464 -13.62 -9.82 11.71
C ALA A 464 -12.40 -9.29 10.93
N SER A 465 -12.39 -7.99 10.60
CA SER A 465 -11.25 -7.33 9.96
C SER A 465 -10.02 -7.32 10.86
N LEU A 466 -10.18 -6.96 12.15
CA LEU A 466 -9.09 -6.91 13.11
C LEU A 466 -8.47 -8.30 13.33
N VAL A 467 -9.31 -9.33 13.47
CA VAL A 467 -8.84 -10.73 13.62
C VAL A 467 -8.04 -11.16 12.39
N ARG A 468 -8.50 -10.83 11.17
CA ARG A 468 -7.74 -11.12 9.95
C ARG A 468 -6.39 -10.39 9.92
N GLN A 469 -6.32 -9.15 10.40
CA GLN A 469 -5.06 -8.40 10.48
C GLN A 469 -4.08 -9.04 11.46
N ILE A 470 -4.55 -9.42 12.64
CA ILE A 470 -3.73 -10.13 13.65
C ILE A 470 -3.15 -11.42 13.06
N VAL A 471 -4.00 -12.23 12.45
CA VAL A 471 -3.59 -13.53 11.91
C VAL A 471 -2.63 -13.37 10.73
N THR A 472 -2.88 -12.42 9.82
CA THR A 472 -1.95 -12.10 8.71
C THR A 472 -0.60 -11.59 9.22
N ALA A 473 -0.62 -10.79 10.29
CA ALA A 473 0.59 -10.29 10.94
C ALA A 473 1.41 -11.43 11.56
N LEU A 474 0.75 -12.40 12.20
CA LEU A 474 1.39 -13.57 12.77
C LEU A 474 2.02 -14.46 11.69
N ASP A 475 1.32 -14.71 10.58
CA ASP A 475 1.86 -15.48 9.45
C ASP A 475 3.17 -14.84 8.94
N ALA A 476 3.17 -13.50 8.81
CA ALA A 476 4.34 -12.70 8.43
C ALA A 476 5.50 -12.78 9.44
N LEU A 477 5.18 -12.92 10.73
CA LEU A 477 6.12 -13.06 11.83
C LEU A 477 6.51 -14.52 12.12
N HIS A 478 6.06 -15.48 11.30
CA HIS A 478 6.32 -16.91 11.45
C HIS A 478 5.80 -17.49 12.77
N HIS A 479 4.60 -17.06 13.14
CA HIS A 479 3.85 -17.59 14.27
C HIS A 479 2.44 -17.94 13.82
N GLY A 480 1.87 -19.00 14.38
CA GLY A 480 0.45 -19.30 14.26
C GLY A 480 -0.25 -19.05 15.60
N CYS A 481 -1.58 -19.02 15.57
CA CYS A 481 -2.40 -18.91 16.77
C CYS A 481 -3.58 -19.88 16.74
N GLU A 482 -4.11 -20.19 17.91
CA GLU A 482 -5.44 -20.79 18.11
C GLU A 482 -6.18 -20.02 19.22
N PRO A 483 -7.50 -19.75 19.08
CA PRO A 483 -8.36 -20.15 17.98
C PRO A 483 -8.09 -19.35 16.69
N ASP A 484 -7.93 -20.06 15.56
CA ASP A 484 -7.86 -19.47 14.22
C ASP A 484 -9.02 -19.98 13.36
N ARG A 485 -9.90 -19.05 12.97
CA ARG A 485 -11.14 -19.35 12.21
C ARG A 485 -10.86 -19.96 10.83
N ARG A 486 -9.64 -19.85 10.31
CA ARG A 486 -9.26 -20.47 9.02
C ARG A 486 -9.16 -22.00 9.11
N TYR A 487 -8.99 -22.55 10.32
CA TYR A 487 -8.68 -23.97 10.52
C TYR A 487 -9.59 -24.66 11.55
N GLY A 488 -10.66 -24.00 11.97
CA GLY A 488 -11.56 -24.48 13.03
C GLY A 488 -12.87 -23.72 13.15
N PRO A 489 -13.80 -24.22 14.00
CA PRO A 489 -15.13 -23.62 14.17
C PRO A 489 -15.04 -22.17 14.67
N GLY A 490 -15.76 -21.27 14.00
CA GLY A 490 -15.55 -19.83 14.10
C GLY A 490 -16.62 -19.08 14.89
N SER A 491 -16.37 -18.85 16.18
CA SER A 491 -17.04 -17.77 16.94
C SER A 491 -16.27 -16.45 16.80
N SER A 492 -16.93 -15.33 17.09
CA SER A 492 -16.24 -14.04 17.20
C SER A 492 -15.26 -14.07 18.37
N LEU A 493 -13.99 -13.71 18.11
CA LEU A 493 -12.96 -13.68 19.13
C LEU A 493 -13.22 -12.51 20.09
N ARG A 494 -13.37 -12.81 21.39
CA ARG A 494 -13.49 -11.77 22.41
C ARG A 494 -12.14 -11.12 22.68
N ALA A 495 -12.12 -9.84 23.04
CA ALA A 495 -10.90 -9.10 23.35
C ALA A 495 -10.09 -9.76 24.48
N GLN A 496 -10.79 -10.29 25.49
CA GLN A 496 -10.18 -10.97 26.63
C GLN A 496 -10.10 -12.50 26.48
N ALA A 497 -10.47 -13.05 25.33
CA ALA A 497 -10.33 -14.49 25.11
C ALA A 497 -8.85 -14.87 25.01
N PRO A 498 -8.44 -16.02 25.61
CA PRO A 498 -7.09 -16.51 25.44
C PRO A 498 -6.84 -16.95 24.01
N VAL A 499 -5.64 -16.68 23.55
CA VAL A 499 -5.07 -17.06 22.27
C VAL A 499 -3.75 -17.75 22.57
N ALA A 500 -3.58 -18.97 22.07
CA ALA A 500 -2.35 -19.73 22.20
C ALA A 500 -1.52 -19.59 20.93
N LEU A 501 -0.29 -19.10 21.09
CA LEU A 501 0.68 -18.97 20.01
C LEU A 501 1.54 -20.23 19.87
N PHE A 502 2.04 -20.43 18.66
CA PHE A 502 3.09 -21.41 18.36
C PHE A 502 4.00 -20.88 17.25
N ALA A 503 5.28 -21.22 17.31
CA ALA A 503 6.25 -20.81 16.29
C ALA A 503 6.14 -21.74 15.08
N MET A 504 5.82 -21.17 13.90
CA MET A 504 5.76 -21.93 12.66
C MET A 504 5.89 -21.02 11.45
N GLN A 505 6.70 -21.44 10.48
CA GLN A 505 6.88 -20.72 9.22
C GLN A 505 5.53 -20.46 8.54
N GLY A 506 5.28 -19.20 8.18
CA GLY A 506 4.03 -18.77 7.55
C GLY A 506 2.76 -19.04 8.35
N GLY A 507 2.85 -19.20 9.67
CA GLY A 507 1.69 -19.46 10.55
C GLY A 507 1.19 -20.90 10.56
N GLY A 508 1.87 -21.82 9.87
CA GLY A 508 1.52 -23.25 9.86
C GLY A 508 0.12 -23.52 9.31
N PRO A 509 -0.12 -23.24 8.01
CA PRO A 509 -1.38 -23.58 7.38
C PRO A 509 -1.61 -25.09 7.35
N VAL A 510 -2.85 -25.52 7.57
CA VAL A 510 -3.24 -26.93 7.57
C VAL A 510 -4.48 -27.15 6.71
N ASP A 511 -4.64 -28.36 6.19
CA ASP A 511 -5.90 -28.79 5.57
C ASP A 511 -6.84 -29.30 6.68
N HIS A 512 -7.74 -28.42 7.14
CA HIS A 512 -8.63 -28.72 8.26
C HIS A 512 -9.75 -29.73 7.91
N GLU A 513 -10.03 -29.91 6.62
CA GLU A 513 -11.03 -30.86 6.12
C GLU A 513 -10.46 -32.29 6.02
N ARG A 514 -9.14 -32.44 6.13
CA ARG A 514 -8.49 -33.75 6.09
C ARG A 514 -8.97 -34.61 7.26
N PRO A 515 -9.53 -35.82 7.01
CA PRO A 515 -10.15 -36.63 8.07
C PRO A 515 -9.23 -36.93 9.27
N ALA A 516 -7.94 -37.17 9.02
CA ALA A 516 -6.96 -37.43 10.07
C ALA A 516 -6.74 -36.20 10.98
N TYR A 517 -6.65 -35.00 10.39
CA TYR A 517 -6.51 -33.76 11.16
C TYR A 517 -7.79 -33.41 11.91
N ALA A 518 -8.95 -33.51 11.24
CA ALA A 518 -10.25 -33.27 11.86
C ALA A 518 -10.49 -34.21 13.06
N ALA A 519 -10.20 -35.50 12.91
CA ALA A 519 -10.30 -36.48 14.00
C ALA A 519 -9.35 -36.15 15.16
N ALA A 520 -8.10 -35.77 14.86
CA ALA A 520 -7.13 -35.37 15.88
C ALA A 520 -7.54 -34.08 16.61
N ARG A 521 -8.09 -33.09 15.89
CA ARG A 521 -8.66 -31.87 16.49
C ARG A 521 -9.80 -32.19 17.43
N THR A 522 -10.73 -33.03 17.00
CA THR A 522 -11.85 -33.48 17.83
C THR A 522 -11.35 -34.25 19.06
N MET A 523 -10.33 -35.09 18.92
CA MET A 523 -9.70 -35.80 20.05
C MET A 523 -9.13 -34.82 21.07
N VAL A 524 -8.43 -33.76 20.63
CA VAL A 524 -7.92 -32.69 21.52
C VAL A 524 -9.07 -31.97 22.20
N GLU A 525 -10.10 -31.56 21.45
CA GLU A 525 -11.26 -30.85 22.01
C GLU A 525 -11.97 -31.68 23.09
N ILE A 526 -12.15 -32.98 22.86
CA ILE A 526 -12.79 -33.88 23.83
C ILE A 526 -11.87 -34.14 25.04
N GLY A 527 -10.57 -34.38 24.81
CA GLY A 527 -9.61 -34.58 25.89
C GLY A 527 -9.55 -33.38 26.83
N MET A 528 -9.51 -32.15 26.29
CA MET A 528 -9.50 -30.93 27.10
C MET A 528 -10.84 -30.67 27.80
N LEU A 529 -11.97 -31.09 27.21
CA LEU A 529 -13.28 -31.01 27.86
C LEU A 529 -13.43 -32.02 29.00
N ALA A 530 -12.88 -33.22 28.85
CA ALA A 530 -12.87 -34.25 29.89
C ALA A 530 -12.00 -33.82 31.07
N ALA A 531 -10.78 -33.35 30.77
CA ALA A 531 -9.87 -32.73 31.72
C ALA A 531 -10.53 -31.59 32.52
N ALA A 532 -11.17 -30.64 31.83
CA ALA A 532 -11.82 -29.51 32.49
C ALA A 532 -13.06 -29.86 33.35
N SER A 533 -13.48 -31.13 33.40
CA SER A 533 -14.67 -31.55 34.14
C SER A 533 -14.47 -31.61 35.66
N ASP A 534 -13.23 -31.74 36.14
CA ASP A 534 -12.87 -31.74 37.56
C ASP A 534 -12.55 -30.34 38.13
N GLY A 535 -12.45 -29.34 37.24
CA GLY A 535 -12.30 -27.93 37.56
C GLY A 535 -10.94 -27.32 37.22
N GLU A 536 -9.90 -28.09 36.91
CA GLU A 536 -8.59 -27.56 36.51
C GLU A 536 -7.89 -28.48 35.50
N VAL A 537 -7.56 -27.94 34.31
CA VAL A 537 -6.70 -28.66 33.35
C VAL A 537 -5.24 -28.54 33.81
N VAL A 538 -4.59 -29.65 34.14
CA VAL A 538 -3.20 -29.68 34.60
C VAL A 538 -2.22 -29.95 33.47
N ASP A 539 -0.97 -29.50 33.61
CA ASP A 539 0.07 -29.65 32.57
C ASP A 539 0.29 -31.11 32.13
N ALA A 540 0.07 -32.07 33.04
CA ALA A 540 0.21 -33.50 32.74
C ALA A 540 -0.80 -33.98 31.67
N GLU A 541 -2.00 -33.40 31.61
CA GLU A 541 -3.02 -33.78 30.63
C GLU A 541 -2.65 -33.28 29.23
N LEU A 542 -2.08 -32.07 29.13
CA LEU A 542 -1.53 -31.55 27.88
C LEU A 542 -0.35 -32.41 27.38
N ASP A 543 0.53 -32.86 28.27
CA ASP A 543 1.66 -33.74 27.92
C ASP A 543 1.15 -35.11 27.41
N THR A 544 0.05 -35.63 27.96
CA THR A 544 -0.59 -36.86 27.47
C THR A 544 -1.21 -36.67 26.08
N VAL A 545 -1.92 -35.56 25.84
CA VAL A 545 -2.43 -35.20 24.51
C VAL A 545 -1.29 -35.10 23.49
N GLU A 546 -0.17 -34.47 23.86
CA GLU A 546 1.00 -34.32 22.99
C GLU A 546 1.60 -35.67 22.59
N ARG A 547 1.80 -36.56 23.57
CA ARG A 547 2.33 -37.91 23.35
C ARG A 547 1.45 -38.71 22.39
N ARG A 548 0.12 -38.60 22.54
CA ARG A 548 -0.84 -39.25 21.65
C ARG A 548 -0.79 -38.67 20.24
N LEU A 549 -0.83 -37.34 20.10
CA LEU A 549 -0.75 -36.68 18.78
C LEU A 549 0.51 -37.09 18.01
N ARG A 550 1.67 -37.16 18.69
CA ARG A 550 2.93 -37.61 18.07
C ARG A 550 2.96 -39.09 17.71
N SER A 551 2.11 -39.91 18.31
CA SER A 551 1.99 -41.34 17.97
C SER A 551 1.17 -41.60 16.70
N LEU A 552 0.41 -40.61 16.23
CA LEU A 552 -0.43 -40.73 15.03
C LEU A 552 0.46 -40.54 13.77
N PRO A 553 0.61 -41.56 12.91
CA PRO A 553 1.54 -41.52 11.78
C PRO A 553 1.12 -40.54 10.68
N ASP A 554 -0.16 -40.19 10.61
CA ASP A 554 -0.73 -39.34 9.55
C ASP A 554 -0.69 -37.85 9.88
N LEU A 555 -0.06 -37.43 10.98
CA LEU A 555 0.09 -36.04 11.37
C LEU A 555 1.51 -35.54 11.18
N SER A 556 1.64 -34.35 10.61
CA SER A 556 2.90 -33.63 10.47
C SER A 556 3.22 -32.77 11.68
N GLU A 557 4.48 -32.34 11.83
CA GLU A 557 4.92 -31.55 12.98
C GLU A 557 4.16 -30.21 13.14
N HIS A 558 3.85 -29.53 12.04
CA HIS A 558 3.11 -28.27 12.08
C HIS A 558 1.64 -28.46 12.46
N GLU A 559 1.03 -29.57 12.05
CA GLU A 559 -0.31 -29.96 12.50
C GLU A 559 -0.33 -30.27 14.00
N VAL A 560 0.65 -31.03 14.50
CA VAL A 560 0.79 -31.31 15.94
C VAL A 560 0.99 -30.00 16.72
N ALA A 561 1.84 -29.09 16.26
CA ALA A 561 2.07 -27.80 16.94
C ALA A 561 0.80 -26.96 17.03
N ARG A 562 0.00 -26.90 15.95
CA ARG A 562 -1.28 -26.19 15.92
C ARG A 562 -2.31 -26.85 16.84
N LEU A 563 -2.44 -28.18 16.81
CA LEU A 563 -3.33 -28.93 17.70
C LEU A 563 -2.96 -28.76 19.17
N MET A 564 -1.67 -28.71 19.50
CA MET A 564 -1.20 -28.39 20.86
C MET A 564 -1.53 -26.96 21.27
N ALA A 565 -1.45 -25.98 20.36
CA ALA A 565 -1.92 -24.63 20.64
C ALA A 565 -3.44 -24.59 20.87
N CYS A 566 -4.21 -25.35 20.09
CA CYS A 566 -5.65 -25.49 20.31
C CYS A 566 -5.95 -26.05 21.71
N GLY A 567 -5.22 -27.10 22.14
CA GLY A 567 -5.32 -27.64 23.50
C GLY A 567 -5.02 -26.61 24.58
N ARG A 568 -3.93 -25.83 24.45
CA ARG A 568 -3.59 -24.75 25.40
C ARG A 568 -4.65 -23.66 25.48
N ALA A 569 -5.22 -23.26 24.35
CA ALA A 569 -6.29 -22.25 24.32
C ALA A 569 -7.57 -22.77 25.01
N LEU A 570 -7.91 -24.04 24.79
CA LEU A 570 -9.05 -24.70 25.45
C LEU A 570 -8.83 -24.88 26.95
N ALA A 571 -7.61 -25.21 27.38
CA ALA A 571 -7.25 -25.31 28.79
C ALA A 571 -7.39 -23.96 29.52
N ALA A 572 -7.07 -22.86 28.84
CA ALA A 572 -7.13 -21.51 29.41
C ALA A 572 -8.55 -20.91 29.48
N ASP A 573 -9.46 -21.27 28.57
CA ASP A 573 -10.89 -20.89 28.61
C ASP A 573 -11.77 -22.09 28.21
N PRO A 574 -11.93 -23.10 29.11
CA PRO A 574 -12.70 -24.29 28.79
C PRO A 574 -14.17 -23.94 28.52
N PRO A 575 -14.76 -24.37 27.40
CA PRO A 575 -16.16 -24.12 27.13
C PRO A 575 -17.04 -24.87 28.12
N LYS A 576 -18.19 -24.29 28.50
CA LYS A 576 -19.15 -24.95 29.38
C LYS A 576 -19.52 -26.33 28.81
N VAL A 577 -19.30 -27.39 29.58
CA VAL A 577 -19.51 -28.79 29.16
C VAL A 577 -20.87 -28.99 28.49
N ARG A 578 -21.95 -28.41 29.04
CA ARG A 578 -23.31 -28.52 28.47
C ARG A 578 -23.47 -27.90 27.07
N SER A 579 -22.81 -26.77 26.78
CA SER A 579 -22.87 -26.16 25.44
C SER A 579 -21.95 -26.88 24.46
N ALA A 580 -20.80 -27.38 24.92
CA ALA A 580 -19.90 -28.19 24.12
C ALA A 580 -20.53 -29.52 23.70
N LEU A 581 -21.17 -30.24 24.63
CA LEU A 581 -21.91 -31.47 24.37
C LEU A 581 -23.06 -31.26 23.36
N LYS A 582 -23.75 -30.10 23.43
CA LYS A 582 -24.80 -29.75 22.45
C LYS A 582 -24.24 -29.63 21.03
N ARG A 583 -23.09 -28.94 20.85
CA ARG A 583 -22.42 -28.83 19.54
C ARG A 583 -21.94 -30.18 19.03
N LEU A 584 -21.33 -30.98 19.90
CA LEU A 584 -20.87 -32.34 19.55
C LEU A 584 -22.04 -33.26 19.16
N ALA A 585 -23.25 -33.02 19.67
CA ALA A 585 -24.47 -33.76 19.32
C ALA A 585 -25.11 -33.35 17.98
N GLU A 586 -24.78 -32.17 17.44
CA GLU A 586 -25.23 -31.69 16.12
C GLU A 586 -24.51 -32.40 14.96
N VAL A 587 -23.51 -33.22 15.25
CA VAL A 587 -22.80 -34.08 14.30
C VAL A 587 -23.74 -35.12 13.66
N ALA A 588 -23.56 -35.35 12.36
CA ALA A 588 -24.38 -36.27 11.56
C ALA A 588 -24.44 -37.68 12.18
N PRO A 589 -25.59 -38.40 12.11
CA PRO A 589 -25.78 -39.68 12.79
C PRO A 589 -24.69 -40.73 12.51
N GLY A 590 -24.15 -40.75 11.28
CA GLY A 590 -23.09 -41.69 10.88
C GLY A 590 -21.73 -41.43 11.54
N GLN A 591 -21.48 -40.25 12.08
CA GLN A 591 -20.21 -39.88 12.70
C GLN A 591 -20.22 -39.95 14.23
N ARG A 592 -21.40 -40.11 14.85
CA ARG A 592 -21.55 -40.12 16.32
C ARG A 592 -20.84 -41.29 17.00
N VAL A 593 -20.87 -42.47 16.38
CA VAL A 593 -20.18 -43.67 16.91
C VAL A 593 -18.66 -43.48 16.85
N ALA A 594 -18.13 -42.94 15.75
CA ALA A 594 -16.72 -42.64 15.61
C ALA A 594 -16.27 -41.58 16.61
N LEU A 595 -17.07 -40.53 16.80
CA LEU A 595 -16.83 -39.48 17.79
C LEU A 595 -16.75 -40.02 19.22
N ALA A 596 -17.70 -40.88 19.61
CA ALA A 596 -17.71 -41.51 20.91
C ALA A 596 -16.54 -42.49 21.11
N ALA A 597 -16.15 -43.22 20.06
CA ALA A 597 -14.96 -44.07 20.09
C ALA A 597 -13.69 -43.23 20.30
N SER A 598 -13.51 -42.14 19.55
CA SER A 598 -12.40 -41.21 19.72
C SER A 598 -12.37 -40.57 21.11
N ALA A 599 -13.53 -40.27 21.71
CA ALA A 599 -13.64 -39.76 23.07
C ALA A 599 -13.13 -40.77 24.12
N VAL A 600 -13.56 -42.02 23.98
CA VAL A 600 -13.15 -43.11 24.87
C VAL A 600 -11.65 -43.39 24.71
N GLU A 601 -11.13 -43.40 23.47
CA GLU A 601 -9.70 -43.50 23.22
C GLU A 601 -8.90 -42.34 23.83
N ALA A 602 -9.41 -41.10 23.77
CA ALA A 602 -8.74 -39.93 24.33
C ALA A 602 -8.58 -40.04 25.85
N VAL A 603 -9.64 -40.45 26.56
CA VAL A 603 -9.62 -40.64 28.02
C VAL A 603 -8.76 -41.85 28.41
N LEU A 604 -8.85 -42.96 27.66
CA LEU A 604 -8.03 -44.15 27.93
C LEU A 604 -6.54 -43.95 27.65
N ALA A 605 -6.17 -42.95 26.83
CA ALA A 605 -4.77 -42.68 26.49
C ALA A 605 -3.91 -42.27 27.70
N ASP A 606 -4.52 -41.79 28.78
CA ASP A 606 -3.83 -41.46 30.03
C ASP A 606 -3.49 -42.69 30.88
N GLY A 607 -4.08 -43.85 30.59
CA GLY A 607 -3.87 -45.10 31.31
C GLY A 607 -4.51 -45.15 32.71
N THR A 608 -5.06 -44.05 33.22
CA THR A 608 -5.78 -43.97 34.49
C THR A 608 -7.09 -43.22 34.30
N VAL A 609 -8.21 -43.93 34.25
CA VAL A 609 -9.54 -43.32 34.06
C VAL A 609 -10.08 -42.79 35.40
N GLN A 610 -10.32 -41.49 35.49
CA GLN A 610 -10.89 -40.83 36.67
C GLN A 610 -12.43 -40.90 36.70
N PRO A 611 -13.06 -40.87 37.88
CA PRO A 611 -14.52 -40.91 37.99
C PRO A 611 -15.25 -39.79 37.26
N ASP A 612 -14.68 -38.59 37.20
CA ASP A 612 -15.31 -37.44 36.55
C ASP A 612 -15.19 -37.51 35.02
N GLU A 613 -14.13 -38.11 34.49
CA GLU A 613 -14.00 -38.42 33.05
C GLU A 613 -15.04 -39.46 32.61
N VAL A 614 -15.32 -40.48 33.44
CA VAL A 614 -16.39 -41.45 33.16
C VAL A 614 -17.74 -40.76 33.11
N LYS A 615 -18.05 -39.87 34.07
CA LYS A 615 -19.29 -39.08 34.06
C LYS A 615 -19.40 -38.20 32.82
N PHE A 616 -18.28 -37.61 32.38
CA PHE A 616 -18.24 -36.85 31.13
C PHE A 616 -18.55 -37.74 29.92
N LEU A 617 -17.94 -38.93 29.82
CA LEU A 617 -18.19 -39.88 28.74
C LEU A 617 -19.63 -40.41 28.74
N GLU A 618 -20.23 -40.63 29.91
CA GLU A 618 -21.65 -40.97 30.07
C GLU A 618 -22.56 -39.85 29.55
N ALA A 619 -22.26 -38.61 29.91
CA ALA A 619 -22.98 -37.44 29.43
C ALA A 619 -22.84 -37.25 27.91
N LEU A 620 -21.65 -37.54 27.35
CA LEU A 620 -21.40 -37.54 25.92
C LEU A 620 -22.19 -38.63 25.18
N HIS A 621 -22.20 -39.86 25.70
CA HIS A 621 -23.00 -40.95 25.12
C HIS A 621 -24.49 -40.62 25.14
N ALA A 622 -24.99 -40.07 26.25
CA ALA A 622 -26.37 -39.63 26.36
C ALA A 622 -26.70 -38.52 25.34
N ALA A 623 -25.82 -37.53 25.17
CA ALA A 623 -26.00 -36.45 24.20
C ALA A 623 -25.99 -36.95 22.74
N LEU A 624 -25.17 -37.95 22.42
CA LEU A 624 -25.08 -38.56 21.09
C LEU A 624 -26.20 -39.58 20.80
N GLY A 625 -26.99 -39.95 21.81
CA GLY A 625 -28.03 -40.99 21.69
C GLY A 625 -27.46 -42.41 21.63
N LEU A 626 -26.29 -42.64 22.22
CA LEU A 626 -25.62 -43.93 22.27
C LEU A 626 -25.89 -44.65 23.61
N PRO A 627 -26.02 -45.99 23.61
CA PRO A 627 -26.29 -46.73 24.83
C PRO A 627 -25.09 -46.75 25.78
N ALA A 628 -25.32 -46.51 27.08
CA ALA A 628 -24.27 -46.54 28.10
C ALA A 628 -23.53 -47.90 28.17
N ALA A 629 -24.20 -49.00 27.84
CA ALA A 629 -23.56 -50.32 27.77
C ALA A 629 -22.38 -50.37 26.77
N ALA A 630 -22.43 -49.59 25.68
CA ALA A 630 -21.36 -49.52 24.70
C ALA A 630 -20.12 -48.76 25.24
N LEU A 631 -20.33 -47.75 26.08
CA LEU A 631 -19.25 -47.02 26.77
C LEU A 631 -18.47 -47.98 27.69
N TYR A 632 -19.17 -48.65 28.60
CA TYR A 632 -18.55 -49.57 29.56
C TYR A 632 -17.85 -50.76 28.88
N ALA A 633 -18.44 -51.30 27.81
CA ALA A 633 -17.78 -52.33 27.01
C ALA A 633 -16.48 -51.85 26.35
N SER A 634 -16.39 -50.57 25.99
CA SER A 634 -15.20 -49.98 25.37
C SER A 634 -14.12 -49.65 26.41
N LEU A 635 -14.51 -49.14 27.59
CA LEU A 635 -13.61 -48.92 28.72
C LEU A 635 -12.98 -50.23 29.21
N HIS A 636 -13.75 -51.31 29.33
CA HIS A 636 -13.23 -52.62 29.71
C HIS A 636 -12.30 -53.24 28.66
N ARG A 637 -12.58 -53.04 27.37
CA ARG A 637 -11.74 -53.54 26.29
C ARG A 637 -10.39 -52.82 26.21
N GLY A 638 -10.36 -51.52 26.52
CA GLY A 638 -9.11 -50.75 26.63
C GLY A 638 -8.29 -51.09 27.90
N ALA A 639 -8.96 -51.49 28.99
CA ALA A 639 -8.29 -51.91 30.22
C ALA A 639 -7.60 -53.28 30.11
N GLU A 640 -8.01 -54.15 29.20
CA GLU A 640 -7.36 -55.46 28.97
C GLU A 640 -6.01 -55.36 28.23
N ASP A 641 -5.72 -54.23 27.56
CA ASP A 641 -4.43 -53.96 26.90
C ASP A 641 -3.39 -53.30 27.83
N ALA A 642 -3.79 -52.96 29.07
CA ALA A 642 -2.86 -52.71 30.16
C ALA A 642 -2.37 -54.07 30.67
N GLY A 643 -1.10 -54.39 30.44
CA GLY A 643 -0.47 -55.66 30.79
C GLY A 643 -0.75 -56.15 32.22
N PRO A 644 -0.54 -57.45 32.49
CA PRO A 644 -1.10 -58.13 33.67
C PRO A 644 -0.73 -57.43 34.97
N VAL A 645 -1.75 -57.11 35.77
CA VAL A 645 -1.63 -56.67 37.16
C VAL A 645 -0.74 -57.67 37.91
N THR A 646 0.46 -57.23 38.30
CA THR A 646 1.35 -57.99 39.17
C THR A 646 0.76 -58.04 40.57
N VAL A 647 -0.02 -59.10 40.83
CA VAL A 647 -0.42 -59.48 42.18
C VAL A 647 0.85 -59.87 42.94
N SER A 648 1.17 -59.11 43.98
CA SER A 648 2.24 -59.43 44.93
C SER A 648 2.00 -60.83 45.51
N THR A 649 3.01 -61.70 45.39
CA THR A 649 2.97 -63.07 45.92
C THR A 649 2.83 -63.05 47.45
N GLY A 650 1.64 -63.40 47.94
CA GLY A 650 1.38 -63.59 49.37
C GLY A 650 2.09 -64.83 49.91
N GLY A 651 2.87 -64.64 50.98
CA GLY A 651 3.42 -65.72 51.80
C GLY A 651 2.31 -66.48 52.54
N ALA A 652 2.48 -67.79 52.64
CA ALA A 652 1.54 -68.71 53.28
C ALA A 652 1.41 -68.45 54.80
N GLU A 653 0.18 -68.51 55.33
CA GLU A 653 -0.23 -69.60 56.22
C GLU A 653 -1.69 -69.52 56.73
N ARG A 654 -2.23 -70.72 56.94
CA ARG A 654 -3.36 -71.19 57.77
C ARG A 654 -4.79 -71.14 57.22
N LEU A 655 -5.20 -72.35 56.82
CA LEU A 655 -6.55 -72.84 56.56
C LEU A 655 -7.49 -72.68 57.77
N VAL A 656 -8.68 -72.14 57.52
CA VAL A 656 -9.90 -72.35 58.34
C VAL A 656 -11.05 -72.74 57.39
N PRO A 657 -11.91 -73.72 57.73
CA PRO A 657 -12.84 -74.33 56.78
C PRO A 657 -14.11 -73.51 56.54
N ILE A 658 -14.63 -73.58 55.31
CA ILE A 658 -15.89 -72.96 54.86
C ILE A 658 -17.09 -73.84 55.30
N PRO A 659 -18.14 -73.30 55.96
CA PRO A 659 -19.41 -74.00 56.22
C PRO A 659 -20.32 -74.03 54.98
N PRO A 660 -21.19 -75.06 54.78
CA PRO A 660 -21.97 -75.20 53.55
C PRO A 660 -23.32 -74.45 53.54
N GLU A 661 -23.64 -73.95 52.33
CA GLU A 661 -24.90 -73.57 51.64
C GLU A 661 -26.11 -72.91 52.34
N ARG A 662 -26.71 -71.92 51.66
CA ARG A 662 -28.18 -71.73 51.55
C ARG A 662 -28.59 -71.16 50.18
N PRO A 663 -29.70 -71.65 49.57
CA PRO A 663 -30.17 -71.22 48.26
C PRO A 663 -31.04 -69.95 48.32
N ALA A 664 -31.25 -69.37 47.14
CA ALA A 664 -31.94 -68.11 46.85
C ALA A 664 -33.31 -67.93 47.56
N GLY A 665 -33.47 -66.80 48.25
CA GLY A 665 -34.74 -66.33 48.79
C GLY A 665 -35.11 -64.97 48.17
N ALA A 666 -36.21 -64.92 47.44
CA ALA A 666 -36.79 -63.70 46.90
C ALA A 666 -37.24 -62.74 48.01
N VAL A 667 -36.90 -61.46 47.90
CA VAL A 667 -37.40 -60.39 48.77
C VAL A 667 -38.74 -59.89 48.20
N PRO A 668 -39.86 -59.89 48.95
CA PRO A 668 -41.13 -59.39 48.46
C PRO A 668 -41.17 -57.86 48.55
N ILE A 669 -41.54 -57.20 47.45
CA ILE A 669 -41.78 -55.75 47.39
C ILE A 669 -43.18 -55.45 47.93
N ASP A 670 -43.26 -54.59 48.95
CA ASP A 670 -44.51 -54.14 49.57
C ASP A 670 -45.20 -53.08 48.71
N ALA A 671 -46.24 -53.49 47.98
CA ALA A 671 -47.03 -52.64 47.07
C ALA A 671 -47.71 -51.45 47.77
N ALA A 672 -47.99 -51.53 49.08
CA ALA A 672 -48.60 -50.43 49.83
C ALA A 672 -47.61 -49.28 50.11
N ARG A 673 -46.29 -49.56 50.07
CA ARG A 673 -45.24 -48.53 50.18
C ARG A 673 -44.98 -47.84 48.85
N LEU A 674 -45.15 -48.55 47.73
CA LEU A 674 -44.95 -48.01 46.38
C LEU A 674 -46.04 -46.99 46.00
N GLU A 675 -47.30 -47.28 46.34
CA GLU A 675 -48.43 -46.37 46.05
C GLU A 675 -48.39 -45.09 46.91
N ARG A 676 -47.83 -45.15 48.12
CA ARG A 676 -47.64 -43.97 48.97
C ARG A 676 -46.62 -42.99 48.38
N ILE A 677 -45.51 -43.50 47.83
CA ILE A 677 -44.44 -42.70 47.22
C ILE A 677 -44.91 -42.08 45.88
N ARG A 678 -45.77 -42.78 45.12
CA ARG A 678 -46.42 -42.24 43.91
C ARG A 678 -47.46 -41.15 44.21
N GLY A 679 -48.17 -41.27 45.34
CA GLY A 679 -49.09 -40.24 45.82
C GLY A 679 -48.39 -38.95 46.25
N GLU A 680 -47.22 -39.05 46.87
CA GLU A 680 -46.42 -37.89 47.31
C GLU A 680 -45.78 -37.13 46.14
N THR A 681 -45.36 -37.82 45.07
CA THR A 681 -44.80 -37.17 43.86
C THR A 681 -45.86 -36.42 43.04
N THR A 682 -47.09 -36.94 42.98
CA THR A 682 -48.19 -36.30 42.23
C THR A 682 -48.65 -34.98 42.89
N ARG A 683 -48.55 -34.88 44.22
CA ARG A 683 -48.98 -33.69 44.97
C ARG A 683 -47.97 -32.54 44.93
N VAL A 684 -46.69 -32.85 44.73
CA VAL A 684 -45.61 -31.85 44.54
C VAL A 684 -45.63 -31.29 43.12
N SER A 685 -45.94 -32.11 42.10
CA SER A 685 -46.10 -31.64 40.72
C SER A 685 -47.32 -30.71 40.52
N ALA A 686 -48.41 -30.92 41.28
CA ALA A 686 -49.60 -30.06 41.20
C ALA A 686 -49.41 -28.69 41.91
N LEU A 687 -48.47 -28.58 42.86
CA LEU A 687 -48.15 -27.33 43.56
C LEU A 687 -47.13 -26.46 42.80
N LEU A 688 -46.24 -27.09 42.01
CA LEU A 688 -45.26 -26.38 41.17
C LEU A 688 -45.86 -25.85 39.85
N ALA A 689 -46.98 -26.41 39.38
CA ALA A 689 -47.67 -25.97 38.16
C ALA A 689 -48.41 -24.62 38.33
N THR A 690 -48.63 -24.16 39.56
CA THR A 690 -49.42 -22.94 39.85
C THR A 690 -48.55 -21.70 40.14
N ILE A 691 -47.21 -21.83 40.14
CA ILE A 691 -46.26 -20.76 40.52
C ILE A 691 -45.46 -20.20 39.31
N PHE A 692 -45.61 -20.78 38.12
CA PHE A 692 -45.04 -20.23 36.88
C PHE A 692 -46.15 -19.74 35.95
N VAL A 693 -46.69 -18.57 36.26
CA VAL A 693 -47.35 -17.70 35.28
C VAL A 693 -46.59 -16.37 35.36
N GLU A 694 -45.69 -16.16 34.40
CA GLU A 694 -45.07 -14.87 34.13
C GLU A 694 -45.46 -14.45 32.71
N ASP A 695 -45.87 -13.20 32.61
CA ASP A 695 -46.44 -12.52 31.45
C ASP A 695 -45.46 -12.44 30.25
N GLU A 696 -45.99 -12.65 29.04
CA GLU A 696 -45.29 -12.39 27.78
C GLU A 696 -45.09 -10.89 27.54
N PRO A 697 -43.86 -10.42 27.25
CA PRO A 697 -43.66 -9.26 26.40
C PRO A 697 -43.55 -9.69 24.93
N GLU A 698 -44.20 -8.91 24.07
CA GLU A 698 -44.35 -9.08 22.63
C GLU A 698 -43.01 -9.32 21.91
N ALA A 699 -42.93 -10.42 21.15
CA ALA A 699 -41.86 -10.68 20.22
C ALA A 699 -42.06 -9.85 18.94
N GLN A 700 -41.17 -8.89 18.67
CA GLN A 700 -41.01 -8.36 17.32
C GLN A 700 -40.53 -9.47 16.38
N GLN A 701 -41.43 -9.88 15.48
CA GLN A 701 -41.14 -10.77 14.36
C GLN A 701 -40.13 -10.12 13.41
N GLN A 702 -38.89 -10.60 13.40
CA GLN A 702 -37.99 -10.46 12.26
C GLN A 702 -38.55 -11.31 11.12
N ALA A 703 -39.00 -10.64 10.05
CA ALA A 703 -39.47 -11.26 8.84
C ALA A 703 -38.37 -12.13 8.20
N ALA A 704 -38.70 -13.40 7.93
CA ALA A 704 -37.88 -14.27 7.12
C ALA A 704 -37.70 -13.65 5.71
N ARG A 705 -36.45 -13.50 5.26
CA ARG A 705 -36.12 -13.09 3.88
C ARG A 705 -36.69 -14.11 2.90
N ALA A 706 -37.59 -13.67 2.03
CA ALA A 706 -37.99 -14.42 0.84
C ALA A 706 -36.80 -14.56 -0.12
N PRO A 707 -36.71 -15.64 -0.92
CA PRO A 707 -35.67 -15.77 -1.94
C PRO A 707 -35.76 -14.62 -2.94
N ALA A 708 -34.66 -13.90 -3.13
CA ALA A 708 -34.57 -12.79 -4.06
C ALA A 708 -34.63 -13.31 -5.51
N GLU A 709 -35.51 -12.72 -6.33
CA GLU A 709 -35.51 -12.94 -7.77
C GLU A 709 -34.23 -12.35 -8.38
N ALA A 710 -33.53 -13.13 -9.21
CA ALA A 710 -32.29 -12.71 -9.86
C ALA A 710 -32.53 -11.46 -10.73
N GLY A 711 -31.74 -10.41 -10.49
CA GLY A 711 -31.84 -9.14 -11.21
C GLY A 711 -31.18 -9.17 -12.58
N ALA A 712 -31.28 -8.05 -13.30
CA ALA A 712 -30.66 -7.88 -14.62
C ALA A 712 -29.12 -7.79 -14.56
N ILE A 713 -28.56 -7.50 -13.38
CA ILE A 713 -27.13 -7.47 -13.12
C ILE A 713 -26.77 -8.73 -12.33
N ASP A 714 -25.79 -9.48 -12.84
CA ASP A 714 -25.33 -10.73 -12.22
C ASP A 714 -24.85 -10.49 -10.78
N GLY A 715 -25.41 -11.22 -9.82
CA GLY A 715 -25.12 -11.09 -8.39
C GLY A 715 -25.92 -10.02 -7.63
N LEU A 716 -26.76 -9.22 -8.29
CA LEU A 716 -27.69 -8.27 -7.65
C LEU A 716 -29.15 -8.76 -7.78
N ASP A 717 -29.97 -8.48 -6.78
CA ASP A 717 -31.41 -8.74 -6.88
C ASP A 717 -32.09 -7.73 -7.82
N ALA A 718 -33.34 -8.03 -8.22
CA ALA A 718 -34.07 -7.19 -9.17
C ALA A 718 -34.31 -5.74 -8.70
N PRO A 719 -34.67 -5.46 -7.43
CA PRO A 719 -34.75 -4.09 -6.91
C PRO A 719 -33.43 -3.31 -6.99
N HIS A 720 -32.32 -3.86 -6.50
CA HIS A 720 -31.04 -3.14 -6.48
C HIS A 720 -30.43 -2.98 -7.87
N SER A 721 -30.63 -3.97 -8.76
CA SER A 721 -30.24 -3.86 -10.18
C SER A 721 -30.91 -2.68 -10.88
N LYS A 722 -32.22 -2.46 -10.64
CA LYS A 722 -32.96 -1.33 -11.23
C LYS A 722 -32.48 0.02 -10.72
N LEU A 723 -32.14 0.09 -9.44
CA LEU A 723 -31.65 1.31 -8.82
C LEU A 723 -30.26 1.69 -9.36
N LEU A 724 -29.36 0.71 -9.55
CA LEU A 724 -28.05 0.92 -10.15
C LEU A 724 -28.14 1.34 -11.63
N LEU A 725 -29.03 0.72 -12.42
CA LEU A 725 -29.26 1.12 -13.81
C LEU A 725 -29.79 2.56 -13.93
N ALA A 726 -30.64 3.01 -13.00
CA ALA A 726 -31.10 4.39 -12.98
C ALA A 726 -29.97 5.40 -12.73
N LEU A 727 -29.00 5.04 -11.88
CA LEU A 727 -27.83 5.87 -11.58
C LEU A 727 -26.77 5.88 -12.70
N LEU A 728 -26.72 4.83 -13.53
CA LEU A 728 -25.89 4.81 -14.74
C LEU A 728 -26.40 5.79 -15.82
N ALA A 729 -27.69 6.14 -15.80
CA ALA A 729 -28.26 7.15 -16.70
C ALA A 729 -27.92 8.60 -16.27
N GLY A 730 -27.50 8.81 -15.02
CA GLY A 730 -27.08 10.10 -14.49
C GLY A 730 -27.17 10.19 -12.95
N PRO A 731 -26.46 11.14 -12.32
CA PRO A 731 -26.50 11.33 -10.87
C PRO A 731 -27.90 11.76 -10.40
N LEU A 732 -28.36 11.21 -9.27
CA LEU A 732 -29.64 11.58 -8.64
C LEU A 732 -29.39 12.44 -7.40
N GLY A 733 -30.18 13.50 -7.22
CA GLY A 733 -30.20 14.22 -5.94
C GLY A 733 -30.68 13.30 -4.81
N ARG A 734 -30.29 13.58 -3.57
CA ARG A 734 -30.55 12.67 -2.44
C ARG A 734 -32.04 12.37 -2.23
N ASP A 735 -32.90 13.39 -2.32
CA ASP A 735 -34.35 13.21 -2.19
C ASP A 735 -34.95 12.35 -3.32
N ASP A 736 -34.42 12.48 -4.55
CA ASP A 736 -34.87 11.70 -5.71
C ASP A 736 -34.39 10.25 -5.62
N PHE A 737 -33.17 10.03 -5.12
CA PHE A 737 -32.65 8.70 -4.83
C PHE A 737 -33.46 8.00 -3.74
N ASP A 738 -33.75 8.68 -2.63
CA ASP A 738 -34.56 8.14 -1.53
C ASP A 738 -35.97 7.78 -2.00
N ALA A 739 -36.57 8.61 -2.86
CA ALA A 739 -37.85 8.33 -3.49
C ALA A 739 -37.79 7.11 -4.44
N ALA A 740 -36.73 6.98 -5.23
CA ALA A 740 -36.52 5.84 -6.12
C ALA A 740 -36.29 4.53 -5.35
N ALA A 741 -35.49 4.55 -4.28
CA ALA A 741 -35.28 3.40 -3.39
C ALA A 741 -36.59 3.00 -2.69
N THR A 742 -37.35 3.98 -2.17
CA THR A 742 -38.64 3.74 -1.52
C THR A 742 -39.67 3.16 -2.50
N ALA A 743 -39.71 3.63 -3.75
CA ALA A 743 -40.58 3.08 -4.79
C ALA A 743 -40.27 1.60 -5.10
N LEU A 744 -39.01 1.20 -4.94
CA LEU A 744 -38.54 -0.18 -5.06
C LEU A 744 -38.63 -0.98 -3.75
N ARG A 745 -39.24 -0.41 -2.70
CA ARG A 745 -39.35 -0.97 -1.34
C ARG A 745 -38.01 -1.26 -0.67
N LEU A 746 -36.98 -0.49 -1.01
CA LEU A 746 -35.67 -0.53 -0.39
C LEU A 746 -35.52 0.61 0.63
N MET A 747 -34.74 0.38 1.68
CA MET A 747 -34.27 1.47 2.53
C MET A 747 -33.12 2.19 1.79
N PRO A 748 -33.14 3.52 1.65
CA PRO A 748 -32.16 4.23 0.81
C PRO A 748 -30.70 3.97 1.20
N ASP A 749 -30.35 4.13 2.48
CA ASP A 749 -28.99 3.85 2.97
C ASP A 749 -28.61 2.37 2.81
N GLY A 750 -29.55 1.47 3.13
CA GLY A 750 -29.34 0.02 2.96
C GLY A 750 -29.16 -0.41 1.50
N ALA A 751 -29.73 0.34 0.55
CA ALA A 751 -29.56 0.10 -0.88
C ALA A 751 -28.16 0.53 -1.36
N ILE A 752 -27.65 1.65 -0.86
CA ILE A 752 -26.27 2.10 -1.13
C ILE A 752 -25.28 1.08 -0.57
N GLU A 753 -25.48 0.64 0.67
CA GLU A 753 -24.64 -0.38 1.31
C GLU A 753 -24.64 -1.69 0.52
N THR A 754 -25.81 -2.18 0.11
CA THR A 754 -25.94 -3.46 -0.63
C THR A 754 -25.29 -3.39 -2.02
N ILE A 755 -25.46 -2.27 -2.74
CA ILE A 755 -24.84 -2.09 -4.06
C ILE A 755 -23.31 -1.91 -3.93
N ASN A 756 -22.85 -1.21 -2.89
CA ASN A 756 -21.42 -1.05 -2.62
C ASN A 756 -20.77 -2.36 -2.17
N GLU A 757 -21.44 -3.17 -1.34
CA GLU A 757 -20.96 -4.50 -0.94
C GLU A 757 -20.81 -5.42 -2.15
N TRP A 758 -21.82 -5.44 -3.05
CA TRP A 758 -21.71 -6.14 -4.33
C TRP A 758 -20.54 -5.61 -5.20
N GLY A 759 -20.36 -4.28 -5.22
CA GLY A 759 -19.23 -3.63 -5.88
C GLY A 759 -17.86 -4.08 -5.35
N PHE A 760 -17.72 -4.17 -4.03
CA PHE A 760 -16.52 -4.68 -3.37
C PHE A 760 -16.24 -6.14 -3.72
N ASP A 761 -17.27 -6.98 -3.75
CA ASP A 761 -17.12 -8.39 -4.10
C ASP A 761 -16.72 -8.58 -5.57
N ARG A 762 -17.17 -7.68 -6.47
CA ARG A 762 -16.96 -7.82 -7.92
C ARG A 762 -15.74 -7.07 -8.46
N PHE A 763 -15.51 -5.84 -7.99
CA PHE A 763 -14.49 -4.90 -8.48
C PHE A 763 -13.47 -4.50 -7.41
N GLY A 764 -13.73 -4.82 -6.13
CA GLY A 764 -12.84 -4.47 -5.01
C GLY A 764 -12.99 -3.03 -4.51
N GLU A 765 -13.98 -2.28 -5.01
CA GLU A 765 -14.21 -0.86 -4.73
C GLU A 765 -15.73 -0.56 -4.67
N PRO A 766 -16.19 0.50 -3.96
CA PRO A 766 -17.60 0.83 -3.90
C PRO A 766 -18.10 1.35 -5.25
N VAL A 767 -19.36 1.06 -5.57
CA VAL A 767 -19.99 1.42 -6.84
C VAL A 767 -20.63 2.81 -6.80
N LEU A 768 -21.13 3.23 -5.64
CA LEU A 768 -21.88 4.46 -5.42
C LEU A 768 -21.15 5.39 -4.45
N ASP A 769 -21.01 6.65 -4.87
CA ASP A 769 -20.58 7.77 -4.04
C ASP A 769 -21.81 8.53 -3.53
N ASP A 770 -21.84 8.83 -2.23
CA ASP A 770 -22.92 9.54 -1.54
C ASP A 770 -22.42 10.87 -0.97
N ASP A 771 -22.16 11.83 -1.87
CA ASP A 771 -21.83 13.22 -1.53
C ASP A 771 -23.10 14.10 -1.59
N ASP A 772 -23.09 15.21 -2.36
CA ASP A 772 -24.27 16.07 -2.56
C ASP A 772 -25.37 15.43 -3.46
N ALA A 773 -24.99 14.41 -4.24
CA ALA A 773 -25.85 13.63 -5.11
C ALA A 773 -25.32 12.19 -5.20
N VAL A 774 -26.21 11.21 -5.19
CA VAL A 774 -25.85 9.80 -5.33
C VAL A 774 -25.49 9.53 -6.78
N ARG A 775 -24.26 9.06 -7.02
CA ARG A 775 -23.73 8.80 -8.37
C ARG A 775 -22.89 7.54 -8.40
N VAL A 776 -22.75 6.95 -9.58
CA VAL A 776 -21.80 5.85 -9.80
C VAL A 776 -20.38 6.41 -9.79
N SER A 777 -19.47 5.76 -9.07
CA SER A 777 -18.07 6.18 -8.98
C SER A 777 -17.41 6.15 -10.37
N PRO A 778 -16.71 7.22 -10.80
CA PRO A 778 -16.04 7.29 -12.10
C PRO A 778 -15.03 6.17 -12.34
N ASP A 779 -14.45 5.64 -11.27
CA ASP A 779 -13.38 4.63 -11.33
C ASP A 779 -13.90 3.23 -11.72
N VAL A 780 -15.21 2.99 -11.59
CA VAL A 780 -15.86 1.71 -11.90
C VAL A 780 -16.86 1.77 -13.07
N ILE A 781 -17.17 2.96 -13.59
CA ILE A 781 -18.12 3.15 -14.72
C ILE A 781 -17.71 2.31 -15.94
N ASP A 782 -16.44 2.40 -16.37
CA ASP A 782 -15.94 1.65 -17.53
C ASP A 782 -16.04 0.13 -17.34
N GLN A 783 -15.92 -0.34 -16.09
CA GLN A 783 -16.01 -1.77 -15.73
C GLN A 783 -17.47 -2.24 -15.70
N LEU A 784 -18.40 -1.40 -15.24
CA LEU A 784 -19.83 -1.67 -15.24
C LEU A 784 -20.41 -1.71 -16.67
N GLU A 785 -19.99 -0.80 -17.55
CA GLU A 785 -20.40 -0.78 -18.96
C GLU A 785 -19.94 -2.06 -19.69
N SER A 786 -18.76 -2.59 -19.35
CA SER A 786 -18.21 -3.83 -19.94
C SER A 786 -19.00 -5.10 -19.59
N LEU A 787 -19.83 -5.07 -18.54
CA LEU A 787 -20.64 -6.20 -18.06
C LEU A 787 -22.04 -6.26 -18.69
N GLY A 788 -22.31 -5.42 -19.71
CA GLY A 788 -23.58 -5.44 -20.44
C GLY A 788 -24.67 -4.57 -19.83
N ALA A 789 -24.34 -3.68 -18.88
CA ALA A 789 -25.23 -2.61 -18.45
C ALA A 789 -25.14 -1.41 -19.41
N SER A 790 -25.54 -1.60 -20.68
CA SER A 790 -25.95 -0.45 -21.49
C SER A 790 -27.32 0.02 -21.00
N ALA A 791 -27.42 1.32 -20.70
CA ALA A 791 -28.64 2.01 -20.29
C ALA A 791 -29.86 1.71 -21.19
#